data_AF-A0AAU9T0X9-F1
#
_entry.id   AF-A0AAU9T0X9-F1
#
_cell.length_a   1.000
_cell.length_b   1.000
_cell.length_c   1.000
_cell.angle_alpha   90.00
_cell.angle_beta   90.00
_cell.angle_gamma   90.00
#
_symmetry.space_group_name_H-M   'P 1'
#
loop_
_entity.id
_entity.type
_entity.pdbx_description
1 polymer ?
#
loop_
_entity_poly.entity_id
_entity_poly.type
_entity_poly.pdbx_seq_one_letter_code
_entity_poly.pdbx_strand_id
1 'polypeptide(L)'
;MEEEEEARKHPVVAKPFSLEDEKKSEHSALNVILQILSLLKNVRPGTDLTDYSQLPPQLNQPRSQLQLYGETIYSFAGQDLMGECSRRDLPIERLKAVVTWNILKLRPVIFGLVPYNPILGETHHVSNGHINVLCEQVSHHPPVSALHATHEKENIDLMWVQYITPKFRGAYLECDIKGKRVLKLLNRKETYEMGHLKLITRLLPVPVAYWAGKTKIKCPETDLEAELHSISDSLIGRFKGSSNRSVKGKISESSSGDKLYDIFGHWDRTVLAKNVKTGELEVIYNAEENILGLKAPTVKNLKEVTETESTMVWSDLTEAILKKDWERAREAKRTVEEKQRESLKQREASGESWVSKHFSVVKNGKDWDCSPLQPTVPRAPLAEEKGITRHPVLTKPFSLEDEKDSEHTASNVIRRILSLLKSVRPGSDLTNFQLPPQLNLPKSRLQCYGEMIYSFSGQDLLGECSRRELPIERLKSVVAWNISKIRPVLFGQAPYNPVLGETHHVSNGHINVLIEQVSHHPAVSALQATHEKENIDVTWVQYFIPKFRGAYVELESKGKRVMKLRSRKETYDMCQPRLIVRLLPTTRADWAGDIKIKCPETDLEAELHLISDSFIERLRGNNNRSIKGNISVSSSGNKLYDIFGHWDRIVTTKDIKTGELEDIYNAKENISGLKAPTVKNPEEVMESESAMVWSEVSEGILKKDWERASEAKKAVEEKQREALKQRKASGESWVPKHFSVVKNGKDWDCSPLHPTVPRAPLVITEAQGES
;
A
#
# COMPACT_ATOMS: atom_id res chain seq x y z
N MET A 1 -5.03 -2.12 52.13
CA MET A 1 -5.03 -3.27 51.19
C MET A 1 -4.13 -2.89 50.04
N GLU A 2 -2.82 -2.79 50.30
CA GLU A 2 -1.78 -2.47 49.31
C GLU A 2 -0.59 -3.44 49.47
N GLU A 3 -0.81 -4.58 50.12
CA GLU A 3 0.18 -5.65 50.28
C GLU A 3 -0.52 -6.96 49.91
N GLU A 4 -0.44 -7.30 48.62
CA GLU A 4 -0.50 -8.64 47.99
C GLU A 4 -0.79 -8.48 46.48
N GLU A 5 -0.02 -7.65 45.77
CA GLU A 5 0.15 -7.84 44.32
C GLU A 5 1.37 -8.76 44.15
N GLU A 6 1.15 -10.05 44.46
CA GLU A 6 2.09 -11.13 44.18
C GLU A 6 2.57 -10.98 42.74
N ALA A 7 3.90 -10.97 42.53
CA ALA A 7 4.55 -10.65 41.26
C ALA A 7 4.03 -11.54 40.10
N ARG A 8 2.92 -11.12 39.48
CA ARG A 8 2.24 -11.90 38.47
C ARG A 8 3.16 -12.00 37.26
N LYS A 9 3.49 -13.24 36.89
CA LYS A 9 4.32 -13.55 35.72
C LYS A 9 3.83 -12.76 34.50
N HIS A 10 4.71 -12.01 33.85
CA HIS A 10 4.35 -11.19 32.70
C HIS A 10 4.57 -11.95 31.39
N PRO A 11 3.68 -11.82 30.39
CA PRO A 11 3.86 -12.43 29.08
C PRO A 11 5.04 -11.79 28.34
N VAL A 12 5.83 -12.62 27.66
CA VAL A 12 6.96 -12.15 26.83
C VAL A 12 6.69 -12.51 25.38
N VAL A 13 6.63 -11.50 24.52
CA VAL A 13 6.37 -11.66 23.08
C VAL A 13 7.65 -11.37 22.29
N ALA A 14 8.14 -12.37 21.57
CA ALA A 14 9.27 -12.21 20.65
C ALA A 14 8.80 -11.70 19.28
N LYS A 15 9.62 -10.86 18.63
CA LYS A 15 9.33 -10.40 17.26
C LYS A 15 9.40 -11.56 16.26
N PRO A 16 8.54 -11.58 15.22
CA PRO A 16 8.68 -12.52 14.10
C PRO A 16 10.05 -12.38 13.41
N PHE A 17 10.53 -13.46 12.79
CA PHE A 17 11.79 -13.43 12.05
C PHE A 17 11.64 -12.78 10.67
N SER A 18 12.63 -11.99 10.29
CA SER A 18 12.72 -11.37 8.97
C SER A 18 13.51 -12.22 7.97
N LEU A 19 13.41 -11.88 6.68
CA LEU A 19 14.26 -12.47 5.63
C LEU A 19 15.76 -12.23 5.88
N GLU A 20 16.10 -11.16 6.59
CA GLU A 20 17.48 -10.84 6.96
C GLU A 20 17.99 -11.76 8.08
N ASP A 21 17.12 -12.11 9.04
CA ASP A 21 17.46 -13.06 10.11
C ASP A 21 17.73 -14.46 9.55
N GLU A 22 16.91 -14.91 8.59
CA GLU A 22 17.15 -16.18 7.87
C GLU A 22 18.52 -16.18 7.19
N LYS A 23 18.82 -15.15 6.39
CA LYS A 23 20.13 -15.05 5.71
C LYS A 23 21.28 -15.07 6.71
N LYS A 24 21.21 -14.32 7.81
CA LYS A 24 22.25 -14.31 8.85
C LYS A 24 22.44 -15.68 9.50
N SER A 25 21.35 -16.43 9.68
CA SER A 25 21.41 -17.77 10.27
C SER A 25 22.17 -18.78 9.38
N GLU A 26 21.99 -18.70 8.06
CA GLU A 26 22.68 -19.57 7.11
C GLU A 26 24.20 -19.27 7.09
N HIS A 27 24.58 -17.99 7.18
CA HIS A 27 26.00 -17.59 7.22
C HIS A 27 26.71 -18.01 8.51
N SER A 28 25.98 -18.21 9.61
CA SER A 28 26.51 -18.59 10.93
C SER A 28 26.25 -20.06 11.29
N ALA A 29 25.82 -20.87 10.32
CA ALA A 29 25.30 -22.22 10.53
C ALA A 29 26.31 -23.24 11.08
N LEU A 30 27.62 -23.04 10.93
CA LEU A 30 28.63 -24.06 11.24
C LEU A 30 28.55 -24.56 12.69
N ASN A 31 28.43 -23.66 13.67
CA ASN A 31 28.33 -24.03 15.08
C ASN A 31 27.03 -24.78 15.39
N VAL A 32 25.94 -24.38 14.72
CA VAL A 32 24.62 -25.02 14.86
C VAL A 32 24.64 -26.44 14.28
N ILE A 33 25.31 -26.64 13.14
CA ILE A 33 25.49 -27.97 12.52
C ILE A 33 26.22 -28.91 13.49
N LEU A 34 27.33 -28.45 14.09
CA LEU A 34 28.10 -29.28 15.02
C LEU A 34 27.28 -29.69 16.24
N GLN A 35 26.43 -28.78 16.77
CA GLN A 35 25.50 -29.10 17.86
C GLN A 35 24.46 -30.13 17.44
N ILE A 36 23.81 -29.95 16.28
CA ILE A 36 22.80 -30.88 15.75
C ILE A 36 23.43 -32.26 15.50
N LEU A 37 24.59 -32.33 14.86
CA LEU A 37 25.29 -33.60 14.60
C LEU A 37 25.74 -34.28 15.89
N SER A 38 26.15 -33.52 16.91
CA SER A 38 26.47 -34.06 18.23
C SER A 38 25.24 -34.68 18.92
N LEU A 39 24.09 -34.00 18.87
CA LEU A 39 22.82 -34.51 19.42
C LEU A 39 22.35 -35.77 18.69
N LEU A 40 22.51 -35.80 17.37
CA LEU A 40 22.03 -36.88 16.51
C LEU A 40 23.09 -37.95 16.22
N LYS A 41 24.26 -37.91 16.88
CA LYS A 41 25.39 -38.82 16.59
C LYS A 41 25.04 -40.31 16.69
N ASN A 42 24.07 -40.65 17.55
CA ASN A 42 23.60 -42.03 17.76
C ASN A 42 22.27 -42.33 17.07
N VAL A 43 21.72 -41.37 16.30
CA VAL A 43 20.44 -41.49 15.61
C VAL A 43 20.67 -42.01 14.20
N ARG A 44 19.98 -43.10 13.84
CA ARG A 44 20.11 -43.69 12.50
C ARG A 44 19.33 -42.87 11.47
N PRO A 45 19.83 -42.72 10.22
CA PRO A 45 19.00 -42.21 9.12
C PRO A 45 17.71 -43.02 8.98
N GLY A 46 16.58 -42.34 8.83
CA GLY A 46 15.23 -42.89 8.83
C GLY A 46 14.48 -42.76 10.16
N THR A 47 15.18 -42.46 11.26
CA THR A 47 14.55 -42.35 12.60
C THR A 47 13.56 -41.18 12.66
N ASP A 48 12.37 -41.47 13.20
CA ASP A 48 11.36 -40.47 13.54
C ASP A 48 11.78 -39.74 14.83
N LEU A 49 11.79 -38.41 14.80
CA LEU A 49 12.22 -37.55 15.89
C LEU A 49 11.04 -36.90 16.65
N THR A 50 9.80 -37.34 16.42
CA THR A 50 8.60 -36.75 17.03
C THR A 50 8.69 -36.72 18.56
N ASP A 51 9.20 -37.79 19.18
CA ASP A 51 9.36 -37.91 20.64
C ASP A 51 10.77 -37.56 21.13
N TYR A 52 11.59 -36.91 20.29
CA TYR A 52 12.95 -36.51 20.67
C TYR A 52 12.90 -35.31 21.64
N SER A 53 12.92 -35.59 22.94
CA SER A 53 12.69 -34.60 24.02
C SER A 53 13.92 -33.78 24.43
N GLN A 54 15.11 -34.07 23.90
CA GLN A 54 16.37 -33.50 24.38
C GLN A 54 16.91 -32.38 23.49
N LEU A 55 16.07 -31.40 23.15
CA LEU A 55 16.56 -30.18 22.47
C LEU A 55 17.07 -29.16 23.50
N PRO A 56 18.33 -28.71 23.39
CA PRO A 56 18.87 -27.67 24.25
C PRO A 56 18.29 -26.30 23.86
N PRO A 57 18.12 -25.35 24.82
CA PRO A 57 17.54 -24.03 24.55
C PRO A 57 18.23 -23.22 23.44
N GLN A 58 19.52 -23.48 23.16
CA GLN A 58 20.29 -22.86 22.08
C GLN A 58 19.74 -23.17 20.69
N LEU A 59 19.05 -24.30 20.53
CA LEU A 59 18.39 -24.70 19.29
C LEU A 59 16.90 -24.33 19.30
N ASN A 60 16.41 -23.64 20.33
CA ASN A 60 15.05 -23.14 20.35
C ASN A 60 14.96 -21.72 19.82
N GLN A 61 13.95 -21.47 18.99
CA GLN A 61 13.51 -20.09 18.73
C GLN A 61 12.56 -19.64 19.86
N PRO A 62 12.50 -18.32 20.17
CA PRO A 62 11.78 -17.81 21.33
C PRO A 62 10.25 -17.75 21.15
N ARG A 63 9.64 -18.80 20.59
CA ARG A 63 8.21 -18.92 20.27
C ARG A 63 7.77 -20.39 20.31
N SER A 64 6.55 -20.64 20.78
CA SER A 64 5.91 -21.95 20.69
C SER A 64 5.44 -22.25 19.26
N GLN A 65 5.18 -23.51 18.98
CA GLN A 65 4.65 -23.94 17.70
C GLN A 65 3.25 -23.35 17.42
N LEU A 66 2.43 -23.12 18.46
CA LEU A 66 1.12 -22.47 18.32
C LEU A 66 1.25 -21.02 17.88
N GLN A 67 2.23 -20.29 18.43
CA GLN A 67 2.52 -18.92 18.01
C GLN A 67 2.92 -18.87 16.54
N LEU A 68 3.80 -19.76 16.09
CA LEU A 68 4.19 -19.82 14.67
C LEU A 68 3.00 -20.11 13.74
N TYR A 69 2.08 -20.98 14.14
CA TYR A 69 0.88 -21.26 13.36
C TYR A 69 -0.03 -20.04 13.27
N GLY A 70 -0.30 -19.40 14.41
CA GLY A 70 -1.07 -18.16 14.46
C GLY A 70 -0.46 -17.05 13.59
N GLU A 71 0.85 -16.82 13.71
CA GLU A 71 1.58 -15.77 12.98
C GLU A 71 1.37 -15.87 11.46
N THR A 72 1.26 -17.08 10.91
CA THR A 72 1.00 -17.26 9.47
C THR A 72 -0.38 -16.80 9.01
N ILE A 73 -1.31 -16.58 9.95
CA ILE A 73 -2.69 -16.14 9.71
C ILE A 73 -2.84 -14.64 9.94
N TYR A 74 -2.39 -14.13 11.08
CA TYR A 74 -2.67 -12.74 11.49
C TYR A 74 -1.54 -11.75 11.19
N SER A 75 -0.28 -12.19 11.07
CA SER A 75 0.85 -11.26 11.05
C SER A 75 1.31 -10.99 9.62
N PHE A 76 0.91 -9.86 9.03
CA PHE A 76 1.32 -9.42 7.70
C PHE A 76 1.62 -7.92 7.72
N ALA A 77 2.55 -7.47 6.87
CA ALA A 77 3.03 -6.09 6.91
C ALA A 77 2.08 -5.06 6.28
N GLY A 78 1.16 -5.51 5.41
CA GLY A 78 0.30 -4.67 4.59
C GLY A 78 -1.17 -5.08 4.65
N GLN A 79 -1.75 -5.43 3.50
CA GLN A 79 -3.19 -5.64 3.32
C GLN A 79 -3.73 -6.92 3.98
N ASP A 80 -5.00 -6.89 4.37
CA ASP A 80 -5.78 -8.03 4.85
C ASP A 80 -6.00 -9.08 3.72
N LEU A 81 -5.00 -9.93 3.52
CA LEU A 81 -5.00 -10.98 2.50
C LEU A 81 -6.05 -12.07 2.76
N MET A 82 -6.44 -12.29 4.02
CA MET A 82 -7.49 -13.24 4.35
C MET A 82 -8.85 -12.71 3.86
N GLY A 83 -9.17 -11.45 4.14
CA GLY A 83 -10.40 -10.81 3.65
C GLY A 83 -10.45 -10.65 2.13
N GLU A 84 -9.31 -10.40 1.47
CA GLU A 84 -9.23 -10.37 -0.01
C GLU A 84 -9.75 -11.67 -0.66
N CYS A 85 -9.62 -12.81 0.02
CA CYS A 85 -10.16 -14.07 -0.49
C CYS A 85 -11.68 -14.03 -0.72
N SER A 86 -12.42 -13.26 0.08
CA SER A 86 -13.89 -13.12 -0.01
C SER A 86 -14.32 -11.94 -0.89
N ARG A 87 -13.56 -10.84 -0.88
CA ARG A 87 -13.92 -9.58 -1.55
C ARG A 87 -13.96 -9.67 -3.08
N ARG A 88 -13.17 -10.54 -3.70
CA ARG A 88 -13.15 -10.67 -5.18
C ARG A 88 -14.44 -11.25 -5.74
N ASP A 89 -14.91 -10.71 -6.87
CA ASP A 89 -16.20 -11.08 -7.46
C ASP A 89 -16.18 -12.34 -8.32
N LEU A 90 -15.10 -12.55 -9.07
CA LEU A 90 -14.97 -13.73 -9.93
C LEU A 90 -14.35 -14.90 -9.15
N PRO A 91 -14.84 -16.15 -9.32
CA PRO A 91 -14.27 -17.33 -8.68
C PRO A 91 -12.75 -17.50 -8.89
N ILE A 92 -12.28 -17.20 -10.09
CA ILE A 92 -10.86 -17.29 -10.44
C ILE A 92 -10.01 -16.26 -9.67
N GLU A 93 -10.54 -15.05 -9.48
CA GLU A 93 -9.88 -13.99 -8.70
C GLU A 93 -9.83 -14.35 -7.22
N ARG A 94 -10.90 -14.96 -6.68
CA ARG A 94 -10.91 -15.49 -5.31
C ARG A 94 -9.90 -16.62 -5.14
N LEU A 95 -9.83 -17.59 -6.06
CA LEU A 95 -8.82 -18.65 -5.99
C LEU A 95 -7.39 -18.08 -6.07
N LYS A 96 -7.13 -17.08 -6.92
CA LYS A 96 -5.83 -16.37 -6.94
C LYS A 96 -5.53 -15.72 -5.58
N ALA A 97 -6.49 -15.05 -4.95
CA ALA A 97 -6.31 -14.48 -3.62
C ALA A 97 -6.01 -15.58 -2.55
N VAL A 98 -6.71 -16.72 -2.60
CA VAL A 98 -6.42 -17.87 -1.73
C VAL A 98 -5.02 -18.44 -1.98
N VAL A 99 -4.58 -18.48 -3.24
CA VAL A 99 -3.20 -18.86 -3.62
C VAL A 99 -2.18 -17.87 -3.05
N THR A 100 -2.40 -16.58 -3.21
CA THR A 100 -1.56 -15.51 -2.65
C THR A 100 -1.44 -15.62 -1.14
N TRP A 101 -2.56 -15.79 -0.45
CA TRP A 101 -2.59 -15.99 1.00
C TRP A 101 -1.90 -17.30 1.42
N ASN A 102 -1.91 -18.34 0.59
CA ASN A 102 -1.12 -19.55 0.85
C ASN A 102 0.38 -19.34 0.67
N ILE A 103 0.81 -18.54 -0.30
CA ILE A 103 2.22 -18.19 -0.52
C ILE A 103 2.78 -17.39 0.66
N LEU A 104 2.00 -16.47 1.24
CA LEU A 104 2.36 -15.72 2.46
C LEU A 104 2.80 -16.61 3.63
N LYS A 105 2.25 -17.82 3.72
CA LYS A 105 2.54 -18.77 4.80
C LYS A 105 3.92 -19.40 4.66
N LEU A 106 4.56 -19.25 3.50
CA LEU A 106 5.97 -19.55 3.30
C LEU A 106 6.76 -18.46 4.04
N ARG A 107 6.99 -18.68 5.33
CA ARG A 107 7.71 -17.75 6.21
C ARG A 107 9.22 -18.00 6.16
N PRO A 108 10.04 -16.98 6.51
CA PRO A 108 11.46 -17.16 6.74
C PRO A 108 11.71 -18.24 7.80
N VAL A 109 12.64 -19.15 7.52
CA VAL A 109 12.99 -20.25 8.43
C VAL A 109 14.42 -20.08 8.91
N ILE A 110 14.59 -19.89 10.22
CA ILE A 110 15.92 -19.77 10.82
C ILE A 110 16.60 -21.12 10.86
N PHE A 111 17.78 -21.21 10.24
CA PHE A 111 18.53 -22.45 10.12
C PHE A 111 18.83 -23.05 11.50
N GLY A 112 18.36 -24.28 11.73
CA GLY A 112 18.65 -25.07 12.92
C GLY A 112 17.92 -24.68 14.21
N LEU A 113 16.99 -23.71 14.16
CA LEU A 113 16.11 -23.42 15.29
C LEU A 113 14.76 -24.13 15.18
N VAL A 114 14.26 -24.63 16.32
CA VAL A 114 12.99 -25.35 16.46
C VAL A 114 12.11 -24.59 17.46
N PRO A 115 10.80 -24.41 17.20
CA PRO A 115 9.91 -23.79 18.20
C PRO A 115 9.84 -24.62 19.49
N TYR A 116 9.30 -24.04 20.56
CA TYR A 116 8.91 -24.82 21.72
C TYR A 116 7.80 -25.80 21.33
N ASN A 117 7.94 -27.07 21.74
CA ASN A 117 6.88 -28.06 21.60
C ASN A 117 5.77 -27.71 22.62
N PRO A 118 4.55 -27.38 22.19
CA PRO A 118 3.52 -26.91 23.10
C PRO A 118 3.15 -27.99 24.13
N ILE A 119 2.87 -27.56 25.35
CA ILE A 119 2.31 -28.46 26.38
C ILE A 119 0.85 -28.78 26.07
N LEU A 120 0.33 -29.90 26.57
CA LEU A 120 -1.06 -30.29 26.33
C LEU A 120 -2.02 -29.26 26.95
N GLY A 121 -2.93 -28.71 26.15
CA GLY A 121 -3.83 -27.63 26.57
C GLY A 121 -3.24 -26.23 26.53
N GLU A 122 -2.00 -26.07 26.06
CA GLU A 122 -1.46 -24.75 25.69
C GLU A 122 -2.36 -24.12 24.62
N THR A 123 -2.57 -22.81 24.72
CA THR A 123 -3.41 -22.02 23.82
C THR A 123 -2.61 -20.88 23.22
N HIS A 124 -2.97 -20.42 22.02
CA HIS A 124 -2.53 -19.13 21.49
C HIS A 124 -3.71 -18.35 20.93
N HIS A 125 -4.06 -17.23 21.56
CA HIS A 125 -5.23 -16.42 21.21
C HIS A 125 -4.82 -15.00 20.88
N VAL A 126 -5.09 -14.56 19.65
CA VAL A 126 -4.58 -13.30 19.10
C VAL A 126 -5.55 -12.68 18.08
N SER A 127 -5.62 -11.35 18.05
CA SER A 127 -6.43 -10.59 17.10
C SER A 127 -5.57 -9.61 16.29
N ASN A 128 -5.87 -9.48 15.00
CA ASN A 128 -5.35 -8.39 14.16
C ASN A 128 -6.48 -7.81 13.30
N GLY A 129 -6.85 -6.55 13.55
CA GLY A 129 -7.95 -5.91 12.83
C GLY A 129 -9.27 -6.68 12.99
N HIS A 130 -9.71 -7.31 11.90
CA HIS A 130 -10.93 -8.13 11.84
C HIS A 130 -10.66 -9.65 11.92
N ILE A 131 -9.40 -10.07 12.00
CA ILE A 131 -8.98 -11.47 12.07
C ILE A 131 -8.78 -11.84 13.54
N ASN A 132 -9.48 -12.88 14.00
CA ASN A 132 -9.32 -13.47 15.32
C ASN A 132 -8.82 -14.90 15.16
N VAL A 133 -7.78 -15.29 15.90
CA VAL A 133 -7.12 -16.60 15.78
C VAL A 133 -7.00 -17.23 17.17
N LEU A 134 -7.43 -18.49 17.28
CA LEU A 134 -7.28 -19.31 18.48
C LEU A 134 -6.65 -20.65 18.11
N CYS A 135 -5.54 -20.96 18.75
CA CYS A 135 -4.85 -22.24 18.64
C CYS A 135 -4.92 -22.98 19.97
N GLU A 136 -4.97 -24.31 19.95
CA GLU A 136 -4.83 -25.17 21.13
C GLU A 136 -4.01 -26.41 20.79
N GLN A 137 -3.12 -26.81 21.69
CA GLN A 137 -2.48 -28.13 21.63
C GLN A 137 -3.45 -29.19 22.16
N VAL A 138 -4.01 -29.99 21.26
CA VAL A 138 -5.05 -30.97 21.58
C VAL A 138 -4.51 -32.38 21.89
N SER A 139 -3.26 -32.67 21.51
CA SER A 139 -2.55 -33.91 21.85
C SER A 139 -1.05 -33.65 21.96
N HIS A 140 -0.35 -34.39 22.82
CA HIS A 140 1.11 -34.27 23.00
C HIS A 140 1.89 -35.49 22.46
N HIS A 141 1.32 -36.70 22.55
CA HIS A 141 1.90 -37.93 21.98
C HIS A 141 0.86 -38.68 21.12
N PRO A 142 0.87 -38.50 19.78
CA PRO A 142 1.70 -37.56 19.02
C PRO A 142 1.27 -36.09 19.21
N PRO A 143 2.14 -35.10 18.93
CA PRO A 143 1.82 -33.69 19.07
C PRO A 143 0.87 -33.23 17.98
N VAL A 144 -0.35 -32.83 18.35
CA VAL A 144 -1.37 -32.32 17.43
C VAL A 144 -1.90 -30.98 17.95
N SER A 145 -1.96 -30.00 17.06
CA SER A 145 -2.51 -28.68 17.33
C SER A 145 -3.74 -28.43 16.45
N ALA A 146 -4.75 -27.80 17.04
CA ALA A 146 -5.93 -27.30 16.33
C ALA A 146 -5.90 -25.77 16.32
N LEU A 147 -6.38 -25.17 15.23
CA LEU A 147 -6.48 -23.74 15.02
C LEU A 147 -7.84 -23.43 14.39
N HIS A 148 -8.52 -22.45 14.98
CA HIS A 148 -9.70 -21.79 14.44
C HIS A 148 -9.37 -20.33 14.22
N ALA A 149 -9.67 -19.81 13.04
CA ALA A 149 -9.58 -18.37 12.79
C ALA A 149 -10.83 -17.88 12.07
N THR A 150 -11.31 -16.71 12.47
CA THR A 150 -12.47 -16.07 11.84
C THR A 150 -12.18 -14.65 11.45
N HIS A 151 -12.75 -14.22 10.33
CA HIS A 151 -12.74 -12.83 9.90
C HIS A 151 -14.12 -12.19 10.16
N GLU A 152 -14.21 -11.28 11.12
CA GLU A 152 -15.48 -10.68 11.60
C GLU A 152 -16.27 -10.00 10.47
N LYS A 153 -15.57 -9.25 9.59
CA LYS A 153 -16.22 -8.44 8.55
C LYS A 153 -16.57 -9.23 7.28
N GLU A 154 -15.59 -9.91 6.69
CA GLU A 154 -15.76 -10.68 5.45
C GLU A 154 -16.42 -12.05 5.62
N ASN A 155 -16.81 -12.40 6.86
CA ASN A 155 -17.50 -13.65 7.22
C ASN A 155 -16.74 -14.89 6.71
N ILE A 156 -15.47 -15.00 7.11
CA ILE A 156 -14.58 -16.09 6.72
C ILE A 156 -14.33 -16.98 7.93
N ASP A 157 -14.36 -18.29 7.71
CA ASP A 157 -14.08 -19.32 8.71
C ASP A 157 -12.90 -20.18 8.25
N LEU A 158 -11.86 -20.30 9.07
CA LEU A 158 -10.69 -21.13 8.81
C LEU A 158 -10.55 -22.18 9.91
N MET A 159 -10.58 -23.44 9.49
CA MET A 159 -10.26 -24.57 10.34
C MET A 159 -8.96 -25.23 9.90
N TRP A 160 -8.08 -25.47 10.86
CA TRP A 160 -6.77 -26.03 10.60
C TRP A 160 -6.35 -26.98 11.73
N VAL A 161 -6.11 -28.23 11.39
CA VAL A 161 -5.50 -29.23 12.28
C VAL A 161 -4.14 -29.58 11.72
N GLN A 162 -3.11 -29.58 12.56
CA GLN A 162 -1.74 -29.86 12.13
C GLN A 162 -0.93 -30.67 13.12
N TYR A 163 -0.11 -31.57 12.58
CA TYR A 163 0.95 -32.28 13.29
C TYR A 163 2.14 -32.49 12.36
N ILE A 164 3.34 -32.55 12.95
CA ILE A 164 4.61 -32.62 12.19
C ILE A 164 5.30 -33.93 12.54
N THR A 165 5.82 -34.62 11.53
CA THR A 165 6.65 -35.83 11.71
C THR A 165 8.07 -35.58 11.20
N PRO A 166 9.00 -35.15 12.05
CA PRO A 166 10.40 -34.92 11.69
C PRO A 166 11.16 -36.25 11.53
N LYS A 167 11.97 -36.37 10.48
CA LYS A 167 12.81 -37.54 10.19
C LYS A 167 14.24 -37.13 9.91
N PHE A 168 15.18 -37.80 10.56
CA PHE A 168 16.60 -37.62 10.25
C PHE A 168 16.99 -38.44 9.02
N ARG A 169 17.67 -37.83 8.05
CA ARG A 169 18.14 -38.49 6.81
C ARG A 169 19.65 -38.51 6.69
N GLY A 170 20.38 -38.29 7.79
CA GLY A 170 21.84 -38.18 7.79
C GLY A 170 22.29 -36.77 7.41
N ALA A 171 22.27 -36.44 6.12
CA ALA A 171 22.73 -35.13 5.63
C ALA A 171 21.70 -33.99 5.78
N TYR A 172 20.44 -34.33 6.08
CA TYR A 172 19.34 -33.38 6.24
C TYR A 172 18.26 -33.91 7.18
N LEU A 173 17.41 -33.00 7.66
CA LEU A 173 16.17 -33.27 8.37
C LEU A 173 14.99 -33.01 7.43
N GLU A 174 14.03 -33.90 7.43
CA GLU A 174 12.78 -33.80 6.68
C GLU A 174 11.61 -33.73 7.65
N CYS A 175 10.87 -32.62 7.64
CA CYS A 175 9.67 -32.42 8.44
C CYS A 175 8.45 -32.49 7.54
N ASP A 176 7.77 -33.64 7.57
CA ASP A 176 6.46 -33.80 6.92
C ASP A 176 5.39 -33.11 7.77
N ILE A 177 4.68 -32.16 7.17
CA ILE A 177 3.53 -31.50 7.80
C ILE A 177 2.25 -32.21 7.34
N LYS A 178 1.44 -32.62 8.31
CA LYS A 178 0.20 -33.37 8.09
C LYS A 178 -0.97 -32.70 8.78
N GLY A 179 -2.16 -33.08 8.37
CA GLY A 179 -3.43 -32.57 8.88
C GLY A 179 -4.31 -32.02 7.77
N LYS A 180 -5.36 -31.31 8.17
CA LYS A 180 -6.39 -30.76 7.28
C LYS A 180 -6.49 -29.26 7.47
N ARG A 181 -6.60 -28.53 6.36
CA ARG A 181 -6.80 -27.09 6.38
C ARG A 181 -7.92 -26.71 5.42
N VAL A 182 -8.96 -26.09 5.96
CA VAL A 182 -10.20 -25.75 5.26
C VAL A 182 -10.52 -24.28 5.51
N LEU A 183 -10.59 -23.50 4.44
CA LEU A 183 -11.05 -22.11 4.45
C LEU A 183 -12.44 -22.05 3.84
N LYS A 184 -13.41 -21.48 4.54
CA LYS A 184 -14.76 -21.27 4.07
C LYS A 184 -15.02 -19.77 3.90
N LEU A 185 -15.42 -19.40 2.69
CA LEU A 185 -15.90 -18.06 2.39
C LEU A 185 -17.43 -18.09 2.52
N LEU A 186 -17.95 -17.82 3.72
CA LEU A 186 -19.35 -18.10 4.04
C LEU A 186 -20.31 -17.29 3.16
N ASN A 187 -19.97 -16.03 2.86
CA ASN A 187 -20.75 -15.17 1.96
C ASN A 187 -20.77 -15.66 0.51
N ARG A 188 -19.74 -16.41 0.09
CA ARG A 188 -19.62 -16.96 -1.28
C ARG A 188 -20.10 -18.40 -1.37
N LYS A 189 -20.31 -19.08 -0.23
CA LYS A 189 -20.62 -20.52 -0.12
C LYS A 189 -19.55 -21.39 -0.78
N GLU A 190 -18.29 -21.02 -0.61
CA GLU A 190 -17.14 -21.71 -1.20
C GLU A 190 -16.26 -22.33 -0.11
N THR A 191 -15.78 -23.55 -0.37
CA THR A 191 -14.92 -24.29 0.55
C THR A 191 -13.59 -24.63 -0.10
N TYR A 192 -12.51 -24.06 0.42
CA TYR A 192 -11.15 -24.31 -0.06
C TYR A 192 -10.44 -25.31 0.83
N GLU A 193 -10.10 -26.47 0.26
CA GLU A 193 -9.23 -27.47 0.89
C GLU A 193 -7.79 -27.25 0.43
N MET A 194 -6.86 -27.16 1.38
CA MET A 194 -5.48 -26.78 1.11
C MET A 194 -4.49 -27.77 1.72
N GLY A 195 -3.58 -28.30 0.89
CA GLY A 195 -2.48 -29.15 1.34
C GLY A 195 -1.35 -28.38 2.01
N HIS A 196 -0.30 -29.12 2.40
CA HIS A 196 0.90 -28.60 3.07
C HIS A 196 2.16 -28.82 2.22
N LEU A 197 3.15 -27.94 2.39
CA LEU A 197 4.51 -28.21 1.96
C LEU A 197 5.30 -28.88 3.09
N LYS A 198 6.44 -29.47 2.73
CA LYS A 198 7.40 -30.02 3.67
C LYS A 198 8.45 -28.98 4.03
N LEU A 199 9.03 -29.09 5.21
CA LEU A 199 10.19 -28.31 5.59
C LEU A 199 11.45 -29.21 5.53
N ILE A 200 12.46 -28.77 4.80
CA ILE A 200 13.75 -29.46 4.70
C ILE A 200 14.83 -28.59 5.34
N THR A 201 15.56 -29.13 6.31
CA THR A 201 16.75 -28.51 6.89
C THR A 201 17.97 -29.33 6.49
N ARG A 202 18.69 -28.87 5.47
CA ARG A 202 19.88 -29.53 4.94
C ARG A 202 21.10 -29.13 5.75
N LEU A 203 21.83 -30.11 6.31
CA LEU A 203 23.03 -29.88 7.11
C LEU A 203 24.29 -29.88 6.23
N LEU A 204 24.35 -30.78 5.25
CA LEU A 204 25.50 -30.98 4.36
C LEU A 204 25.07 -31.06 2.87
N PRO A 205 25.93 -30.68 1.92
CA PRO A 205 27.23 -30.02 2.10
C PRO A 205 27.11 -28.50 2.35
N VAL A 206 25.96 -27.91 2.00
CA VAL A 206 25.70 -26.48 2.23
C VAL A 206 24.46 -26.34 3.12
N PRO A 207 24.58 -25.68 4.28
CA PRO A 207 23.48 -25.52 5.22
C PRO A 207 22.41 -24.59 4.66
N VAL A 208 21.16 -25.05 4.71
CA VAL A 208 19.99 -24.29 4.24
C VAL A 208 18.71 -24.90 4.80
N ALA A 209 17.74 -24.08 5.16
CA ALA A 209 16.39 -24.51 5.51
C ALA A 209 15.40 -23.95 4.49
N TYR A 210 14.52 -24.79 3.93
CA TYR A 210 13.60 -24.35 2.87
C TYR A 210 12.32 -25.19 2.78
N TRP A 211 11.26 -24.55 2.31
CA TRP A 211 9.99 -25.19 1.98
C TRP A 211 10.10 -25.98 0.68
N ALA A 212 9.62 -27.22 0.65
CA ALA A 212 9.77 -28.12 -0.48
C ALA A 212 8.51 -28.97 -0.73
N GLY A 213 8.38 -29.43 -1.98
CA GLY A 213 7.32 -30.35 -2.38
C GLY A 213 6.15 -29.65 -3.05
N LYS A 214 5.06 -30.40 -3.21
CA LYS A 214 3.86 -29.97 -3.92
C LYS A 214 2.70 -29.80 -2.95
N THR A 215 1.91 -28.76 -3.15
CA THR A 215 0.64 -28.56 -2.44
C THR A 215 -0.48 -28.27 -3.44
N LYS A 216 -1.70 -28.65 -3.07
CA LYS A 216 -2.89 -28.46 -3.87
C LYS A 216 -3.91 -27.64 -3.08
N ILE A 217 -4.56 -26.71 -3.76
CA ILE A 217 -5.66 -25.90 -3.24
C ILE A 217 -6.85 -26.18 -4.13
N LYS A 218 -7.97 -26.65 -3.58
CA LYS A 218 -9.15 -27.04 -4.36
C LYS A 218 -10.41 -26.40 -3.79
N CYS A 219 -11.25 -25.89 -4.68
CA CYS A 219 -12.60 -25.43 -4.36
C CYS A 219 -13.62 -26.21 -5.20
N PRO A 220 -14.27 -27.26 -4.64
CA PRO A 220 -15.22 -28.09 -5.37
C PRO A 220 -16.40 -27.31 -5.96
N GLU A 221 -16.89 -26.28 -5.27
CA GLU A 221 -18.07 -25.50 -5.68
C GLU A 221 -17.83 -24.65 -6.94
N THR A 222 -16.57 -24.32 -7.23
CA THR A 222 -16.19 -23.52 -8.40
C THR A 222 -15.56 -24.35 -9.52
N ASP A 223 -15.35 -25.65 -9.28
CA ASP A 223 -14.55 -26.53 -10.13
C ASP A 223 -13.11 -26.03 -10.38
N LEU A 224 -12.55 -25.20 -9.50
CA LEU A 224 -11.20 -24.67 -9.66
C LEU A 224 -10.20 -25.28 -8.67
N GLU A 225 -8.99 -25.52 -9.15
CA GLU A 225 -7.87 -25.96 -8.34
C GLU A 225 -6.56 -25.27 -8.73
N ALA A 226 -5.67 -25.13 -7.76
CA ALA A 226 -4.31 -24.69 -7.96
C ALA A 226 -3.33 -25.75 -7.45
N GLU A 227 -2.27 -26.02 -8.22
CA GLU A 227 -1.14 -26.83 -7.80
C GLU A 227 0.08 -25.91 -7.69
N LEU A 228 0.70 -25.87 -6.51
CA LEU A 228 1.94 -25.14 -6.25
C LEU A 228 3.06 -26.13 -5.94
N HIS A 229 4.25 -25.80 -6.42
CA HIS A 229 5.47 -26.57 -6.28
C HIS A 229 6.61 -25.64 -5.88
N SER A 230 7.19 -25.90 -4.71
CA SER A 230 8.44 -25.27 -4.30
C SER A 230 9.60 -26.18 -4.72
N ILE A 231 10.44 -25.69 -5.63
CA ILE A 231 11.50 -26.49 -6.24
C ILE A 231 12.65 -26.70 -5.27
N SER A 232 13.02 -27.96 -5.07
CA SER A 232 14.20 -28.37 -4.33
C SER A 232 15.48 -27.96 -5.05
N ASP A 233 16.42 -27.37 -4.31
CA ASP A 233 17.77 -27.04 -4.78
C ASP A 233 18.55 -28.34 -5.08
N SER A 234 18.59 -28.74 -6.35
CA SER A 234 19.47 -29.81 -6.83
C SER A 234 20.87 -29.25 -7.06
N LEU A 235 21.92 -30.04 -6.79
CA LEU A 235 23.32 -29.64 -7.01
C LEU A 235 23.57 -29.11 -8.45
N ILE A 236 22.84 -29.62 -9.43
CA ILE A 236 22.88 -29.22 -10.85
C ILE A 236 22.11 -27.89 -11.07
N GLY A 237 21.07 -27.62 -10.29
CA GLY A 237 20.28 -26.39 -10.33
C GLY A 237 21.07 -25.15 -9.90
N ARG A 238 22.04 -25.30 -9.00
CA ARG A 238 22.95 -24.20 -8.58
C ARG A 238 23.85 -23.69 -9.69
N PHE A 239 24.38 -24.58 -10.53
CA PHE A 239 25.14 -24.19 -11.73
C PHE A 239 24.28 -23.49 -12.79
N LYS A 240 22.95 -23.58 -12.66
CA LYS A 240 21.96 -22.96 -13.56
C LYS A 240 21.14 -21.82 -12.92
N GLY A 241 21.51 -21.36 -11.72
CA GLY A 241 20.84 -20.21 -11.05
C GLY A 241 19.47 -20.50 -10.43
N SER A 242 19.13 -21.76 -10.11
CA SER A 242 17.87 -22.11 -9.43
C SER A 242 17.90 -21.71 -7.95
N SER A 243 16.82 -21.10 -7.44
CA SER A 243 16.67 -20.69 -6.03
C SER A 243 15.75 -21.64 -5.26
N ASN A 244 16.14 -21.96 -4.02
CA ASN A 244 15.35 -22.67 -3.01
C ASN A 244 14.09 -21.91 -2.53
N ARG A 245 13.85 -20.69 -3.04
CA ARG A 245 12.69 -19.85 -2.73
C ARG A 245 11.72 -19.71 -3.91
N SER A 246 11.99 -20.44 -4.99
CA SER A 246 11.13 -20.40 -6.18
C SER A 246 9.80 -21.10 -5.93
N VAL A 247 8.72 -20.45 -6.39
CA VAL A 247 7.38 -21.02 -6.46
C VAL A 247 7.07 -21.21 -7.94
N LYS A 248 6.59 -22.40 -8.31
CA LYS A 248 6.00 -22.66 -9.62
C LYS A 248 4.67 -23.38 -9.44
N GLY A 249 3.76 -23.22 -10.36
CA GLY A 249 2.45 -23.85 -10.24
C GLY A 249 1.54 -23.54 -11.40
N LYS A 250 0.29 -23.93 -11.24
CA LYS A 250 -0.77 -23.66 -12.20
C LYS A 250 -2.11 -23.53 -11.50
N ILE A 251 -3.03 -22.83 -12.15
CA ILE A 251 -4.46 -22.88 -11.85
C ILE A 251 -5.14 -23.60 -13.01
N SER A 252 -6.03 -24.54 -12.71
CA SER A 252 -6.77 -25.33 -13.68
C SER A 252 -8.20 -25.60 -13.22
N GLU A 253 -9.05 -25.96 -14.17
CA GLU A 253 -10.35 -26.57 -13.88
C GLU A 253 -10.12 -28.00 -13.35
N SER A 254 -10.87 -28.39 -12.31
CA SER A 254 -10.66 -29.66 -11.61
C SER A 254 -11.21 -30.84 -12.41
N SER A 255 -12.30 -30.63 -13.14
CA SER A 255 -12.96 -31.65 -13.95
C SER A 255 -12.22 -31.94 -15.26
N SER A 256 -11.88 -30.90 -16.03
CA SER A 256 -11.23 -31.03 -17.34
C SER A 256 -9.69 -31.13 -17.24
N GLY A 257 -9.09 -30.55 -16.19
CA GLY A 257 -7.64 -30.38 -16.08
C GLY A 257 -7.11 -29.24 -16.94
N ASP A 258 -7.98 -28.47 -17.59
CA ASP A 258 -7.61 -27.37 -18.48
C ASP A 258 -6.88 -26.28 -17.71
N LYS A 259 -5.67 -25.97 -18.17
CA LYS A 259 -4.79 -25.00 -17.51
C LYS A 259 -5.20 -23.58 -17.87
N LEU A 260 -5.56 -22.79 -16.86
CA LEU A 260 -6.00 -21.40 -16.99
C LEU A 260 -4.85 -20.42 -16.76
N TYR A 261 -4.02 -20.66 -15.74
CA TYR A 261 -2.88 -19.80 -15.40
C TYR A 261 -1.63 -20.61 -15.11
N ASP A 262 -0.47 -20.06 -15.48
CA ASP A 262 0.83 -20.48 -14.97
C ASP A 262 1.24 -19.57 -13.81
N ILE A 263 1.63 -20.16 -12.68
CA ILE A 263 2.14 -19.43 -11.50
C ILE A 263 3.65 -19.61 -11.45
N PHE A 264 4.40 -18.52 -11.31
CA PHE A 264 5.85 -18.60 -11.14
C PHE A 264 6.42 -17.36 -10.46
N GLY A 265 7.53 -17.55 -9.74
CA GLY A 265 8.26 -16.45 -9.11
C GLY A 265 9.00 -16.92 -7.87
N HIS A 266 9.14 -16.04 -6.89
CA HIS A 266 9.83 -16.31 -5.63
C HIS A 266 8.99 -15.78 -4.45
N TRP A 267 8.78 -16.62 -3.42
CA TRP A 267 7.94 -16.23 -2.27
C TRP A 267 8.60 -15.15 -1.39
N ASP A 268 9.91 -14.95 -1.50
CA ASP A 268 10.65 -13.88 -0.82
C ASP A 268 10.78 -12.60 -1.66
N ARG A 269 10.17 -12.56 -2.85
CA ARG A 269 10.14 -11.41 -3.76
C ARG A 269 8.75 -11.26 -4.35
N THR A 270 8.58 -11.58 -5.63
CA THR A 270 7.34 -11.44 -6.37
C THR A 270 6.92 -12.80 -6.94
N VAL A 271 5.61 -13.08 -6.91
CA VAL A 271 5.01 -14.20 -7.65
C VAL A 271 4.00 -13.65 -8.66
N LEU A 272 4.09 -14.17 -9.88
CA LEU A 272 3.28 -13.79 -11.02
C LEU A 272 2.31 -14.91 -11.38
N ALA A 273 1.13 -14.53 -11.87
CA ALA A 273 0.22 -15.39 -12.60
C ALA A 273 0.18 -14.96 -14.06
N LYS A 274 0.38 -15.90 -14.98
CA LYS A 274 0.27 -15.69 -16.42
C LYS A 274 -0.99 -16.35 -16.95
N ASN A 275 -1.89 -15.57 -17.54
CA ASN A 275 -3.05 -16.14 -18.22
C ASN A 275 -2.61 -16.92 -19.47
N VAL A 276 -2.99 -18.18 -19.57
CA VAL A 276 -2.54 -19.07 -20.66
C VAL A 276 -3.13 -18.66 -22.01
N LYS A 277 -4.36 -18.10 -22.03
CA LYS A 277 -5.06 -17.70 -23.25
C LYS A 277 -4.57 -16.35 -23.78
N THR A 278 -4.46 -15.34 -22.91
CA THR A 278 -4.11 -13.96 -23.32
C THR A 278 -2.61 -13.68 -23.27
N GLY A 279 -1.85 -14.47 -22.50
CA GLY A 279 -0.44 -14.23 -22.23
C GLY A 279 -0.17 -13.11 -21.22
N GLU A 280 -1.21 -12.46 -20.71
CA GLU A 280 -1.14 -11.38 -19.73
C GLU A 280 -0.48 -11.82 -18.42
N LEU A 281 0.33 -10.94 -17.84
CA LEU A 281 1.04 -11.16 -16.58
C LEU A 281 0.48 -10.27 -15.49
N GLU A 282 0.25 -10.87 -14.34
CA GLU A 282 -0.28 -10.21 -13.15
C GLU A 282 0.60 -10.55 -11.95
N VAL A 283 0.97 -9.53 -11.16
CA VAL A 283 1.62 -9.74 -9.86
C VAL A 283 0.55 -10.12 -8.85
N ILE A 284 0.58 -11.37 -8.38
CA ILE A 284 -0.39 -11.87 -7.40
C ILE A 284 0.14 -11.78 -5.97
N TYR A 285 1.46 -11.67 -5.78
CA TYR A 285 2.08 -11.59 -4.46
C TYR A 285 3.38 -10.78 -4.50
N ASN A 286 3.60 -9.95 -3.48
CA ASN A 286 4.82 -9.17 -3.25
C ASN A 286 5.27 -9.26 -1.78
N ALA A 287 6.46 -9.79 -1.53
CA ALA A 287 7.03 -9.95 -0.20
C ALA A 287 7.35 -8.61 0.49
N GLU A 288 7.63 -7.55 -0.28
CA GLU A 288 7.88 -6.21 0.28
C GLU A 288 6.65 -5.63 0.97
N GLU A 289 5.46 -5.93 0.43
CA GLU A 289 4.18 -5.48 1.00
C GLU A 289 3.70 -6.39 2.14
N ASN A 290 4.15 -7.65 2.16
CA ASN A 290 3.50 -8.70 2.96
C ASN A 290 4.37 -9.28 4.07
N ILE A 291 5.70 -9.32 3.90
CA ILE A 291 6.66 -9.90 4.86
C ILE A 291 7.62 -8.83 5.41
N LEU A 292 7.90 -7.74 4.69
CA LEU A 292 8.77 -6.69 5.21
C LEU A 292 8.03 -5.78 6.18
N GLY A 293 8.32 -5.90 7.47
CA GLY A 293 7.72 -5.07 8.53
C GLY A 293 6.73 -5.78 9.45
N LEU A 294 6.79 -7.12 9.53
CA LEU A 294 6.00 -7.91 10.49
C LEU A 294 6.10 -7.34 11.91
N LYS A 295 4.95 -7.23 12.57
CA LYS A 295 4.85 -6.72 13.95
C LYS A 295 4.56 -7.86 14.90
N ALA A 296 5.04 -7.72 16.13
CA ALA A 296 4.63 -8.60 17.21
C ALA A 296 3.28 -8.13 17.76
N PRO A 297 2.41 -9.06 18.21
CA PRO A 297 1.24 -8.66 18.97
C PRO A 297 1.65 -8.01 20.30
N THR A 298 0.78 -7.13 20.80
CA THR A 298 0.90 -6.48 22.10
C THR A 298 -0.20 -6.95 23.02
N VAL A 299 0.10 -7.02 24.31
CA VAL A 299 -0.88 -7.43 25.32
C VAL A 299 -1.76 -6.23 25.64
N LYS A 300 -3.04 -6.30 25.27
CA LYS A 300 -4.03 -5.23 25.47
C LYS A 300 -4.67 -5.29 26.84
N ASN A 301 -4.96 -6.49 27.34
CA ASN A 301 -5.51 -6.69 28.66
C ASN A 301 -4.82 -7.85 29.38
N LEU A 302 -3.87 -7.53 30.27
CA LEU A 302 -3.13 -8.53 31.03
C LEU A 302 -4.03 -9.42 31.91
N LYS A 303 -5.18 -8.91 32.37
CA LYS A 303 -6.10 -9.66 33.25
C LYS A 303 -6.81 -10.80 32.51
N GLU A 304 -7.01 -10.64 31.21
CA GLU A 304 -7.68 -11.62 30.34
C GLU A 304 -6.72 -12.65 29.74
N VAL A 305 -5.40 -12.47 29.86
CA VAL A 305 -4.42 -13.47 29.43
C VAL A 305 -4.44 -14.65 30.38
N THR A 306 -4.72 -15.84 29.85
CA THR A 306 -4.80 -17.09 30.61
C THR A 306 -3.42 -17.68 30.87
N GLU A 307 -3.28 -18.52 31.90
CA GLU A 307 -2.02 -19.23 32.19
C GLU A 307 -1.63 -20.22 31.09
N THR A 308 -2.60 -20.67 30.30
CA THR A 308 -2.39 -21.57 29.16
C THR A 308 -1.91 -20.85 27.92
N GLU A 309 -1.91 -19.50 27.87
CA GLU A 309 -1.39 -18.75 26.73
C GLU A 309 0.12 -19.04 26.56
N SER A 310 0.56 -19.41 25.37
CA SER A 310 1.95 -19.64 24.98
C SER A 310 2.91 -18.56 25.49
N THR A 311 2.54 -17.27 25.39
CA THR A 311 3.40 -16.16 25.87
C THR A 311 3.55 -16.12 27.39
N MET A 312 2.61 -16.71 28.12
CA MET A 312 2.67 -16.90 29.58
C MET A 312 3.41 -18.18 29.95
N VAL A 313 3.06 -19.32 29.32
CA VAL A 313 3.69 -20.62 29.58
C VAL A 313 5.21 -20.51 29.43
N TRP A 314 5.66 -19.95 28.32
CA TRP A 314 7.07 -19.90 27.95
C TRP A 314 7.78 -18.59 28.32
N SER A 315 7.14 -17.67 29.05
CA SER A 315 7.69 -16.32 29.33
C SER A 315 9.13 -16.34 29.86
N ASP A 316 9.43 -17.12 30.91
CA ASP A 316 10.77 -17.17 31.52
C ASP A 316 11.83 -17.72 30.56
N LEU A 317 11.46 -18.75 29.77
CA LEU A 317 12.34 -19.34 28.77
C LEU A 317 12.62 -18.36 27.64
N THR A 318 11.58 -17.70 27.13
CA THR A 318 11.67 -16.67 26.10
C THR A 318 12.55 -15.52 26.55
N GLU A 319 12.35 -15.01 27.77
CA GLU A 319 13.15 -13.93 28.34
C GLU A 319 14.63 -14.33 28.46
N ALA A 320 14.91 -15.53 28.98
CA ALA A 320 16.26 -16.04 29.13
C ALA A 320 16.97 -16.24 27.78
N ILE A 321 16.28 -16.79 26.77
CA ILE A 321 16.81 -16.93 25.41
C ILE A 321 17.13 -15.57 24.79
N LEU A 322 16.23 -14.58 24.93
CA LEU A 322 16.45 -13.22 24.41
C LEU A 322 17.65 -12.53 25.08
N LYS A 323 17.87 -12.78 26.38
CA LYS A 323 19.04 -12.31 27.15
C LYS A 323 20.29 -13.16 26.95
N LYS A 324 20.20 -14.28 26.21
CA LYS A 324 21.26 -15.30 26.04
C LYS A 324 21.76 -15.90 27.36
N ASP A 325 20.89 -15.95 28.38
CA ASP A 325 21.14 -16.61 29.65
C ASP A 325 20.77 -18.10 29.53
N TRP A 326 21.75 -18.89 29.10
CA TRP A 326 21.52 -20.29 28.78
C TRP A 326 21.28 -21.20 29.99
N GLU A 327 21.79 -20.84 31.16
CA GLU A 327 21.51 -21.59 32.39
C GLU A 327 20.06 -21.36 32.83
N ARG A 328 19.63 -20.08 32.88
CA ARG A 328 18.24 -19.75 33.20
C ARG A 328 17.28 -20.35 32.17
N ALA A 329 17.65 -20.34 30.89
CA ALA A 329 16.85 -20.96 29.84
C ALA A 329 16.70 -22.48 30.04
N ARG A 330 17.77 -23.19 30.42
CA ARG A 330 17.68 -24.64 30.71
C ARG A 330 16.74 -24.92 31.88
N GLU A 331 16.86 -24.14 32.96
CA GLU A 331 16.01 -24.29 34.14
C GLU A 331 14.54 -24.00 33.84
N ALA A 332 14.26 -22.89 33.15
CA ALA A 332 12.90 -22.50 32.76
C ALA A 332 12.25 -23.55 31.86
N LYS A 333 12.99 -24.07 30.87
CA LYS A 333 12.50 -25.15 29.98
C LYS A 333 12.20 -26.42 30.77
N ARG A 334 13.12 -26.85 31.65
CA ARG A 334 12.94 -28.04 32.48
C ARG A 334 11.71 -27.92 33.36
N THR A 335 11.50 -26.76 33.99
CA THR A 335 10.38 -26.49 34.89
C THR A 335 9.03 -26.72 34.19
N VAL A 336 8.85 -26.16 32.97
CA VAL A 336 7.62 -26.34 32.20
C VAL A 336 7.42 -27.81 31.81
N GLU A 337 8.48 -28.47 31.32
CA GLU A 337 8.42 -29.87 30.87
C GLU A 337 8.21 -30.87 32.02
N GLU A 338 8.72 -30.59 33.23
CA GLU A 338 8.50 -31.42 34.42
C GLU A 338 7.07 -31.30 34.93
N LYS A 339 6.55 -30.08 35.02
CA LYS A 339 5.15 -29.85 35.39
C LYS A 339 4.19 -30.58 34.44
N GLN A 340 4.49 -30.57 33.13
CA GLN A 340 3.73 -31.32 32.14
C GLN A 340 3.84 -32.84 32.35
N ARG A 341 5.04 -33.36 32.61
CA ARG A 341 5.26 -34.79 32.90
C ARG A 341 4.51 -35.25 34.16
N GLU A 342 4.46 -34.43 35.20
CA GLU A 342 3.72 -34.71 36.43
C GLU A 342 2.20 -34.70 36.20
N SER A 343 1.69 -33.70 35.48
CA SER A 343 0.27 -33.64 35.11
C SER A 343 -0.17 -34.83 34.24
N LEU A 344 0.72 -35.33 33.36
CA LEU A 344 0.46 -36.54 32.59
C LEU A 344 0.37 -37.77 33.51
N LYS A 345 1.34 -37.97 34.41
CA LYS A 345 1.34 -39.09 35.37
C LYS A 345 0.09 -39.09 36.26
N GLN A 346 -0.35 -37.92 36.71
CA GLN A 346 -1.56 -37.78 37.53
C GLN A 346 -2.81 -38.23 36.77
N ARG A 347 -2.95 -37.82 35.49
CA ARG A 347 -4.08 -38.23 34.64
C ARG A 347 -4.06 -39.72 34.29
N GLU A 348 -2.88 -40.27 34.02
CA GLU A 348 -2.72 -41.71 33.81
C GLU A 348 -3.12 -42.50 35.07
N ALA A 349 -2.76 -42.00 36.25
CA ALA A 349 -3.14 -42.62 37.52
C ALA A 349 -4.64 -42.50 37.84
N SER A 350 -5.30 -41.40 37.45
CA SER A 350 -6.75 -41.22 37.63
C SER A 350 -7.59 -41.89 36.54
N GLY A 351 -6.98 -42.34 35.44
CA GLY A 351 -7.68 -42.90 34.28
C GLY A 351 -8.45 -41.85 33.47
N GLU A 352 -8.16 -40.57 33.69
CA GLU A 352 -8.85 -39.46 33.02
C GLU A 352 -8.21 -39.16 31.65
N SER A 353 -9.04 -39.05 30.62
CA SER A 353 -8.61 -38.57 29.30
C SER A 353 -8.60 -37.04 29.25
N TRP A 354 -7.64 -36.45 28.53
CA TRP A 354 -7.66 -35.01 28.25
C TRP A 354 -8.88 -34.63 27.41
N VAL A 355 -9.59 -33.58 27.83
CA VAL A 355 -10.67 -32.96 27.06
C VAL A 355 -10.20 -31.56 26.67
N SER A 356 -10.16 -31.30 25.35
CA SER A 356 -9.80 -29.99 24.83
C SER A 356 -10.85 -28.95 25.21
N LYS A 357 -10.38 -27.73 25.52
CA LYS A 357 -11.26 -26.64 26.00
C LYS A 357 -11.98 -25.93 24.86
N HIS A 358 -11.38 -25.88 23.67
CA HIS A 358 -11.88 -25.08 22.55
C HIS A 358 -12.27 -25.92 21.34
N PHE A 359 -11.87 -27.19 21.29
CA PHE A 359 -12.11 -28.07 20.15
C PHE A 359 -12.73 -29.41 20.58
N SER A 360 -13.69 -29.90 19.78
CA SER A 360 -14.05 -31.32 19.80
C SER A 360 -13.04 -32.08 18.96
N VAL A 361 -12.43 -33.13 19.51
CA VAL A 361 -11.34 -33.87 18.87
C VAL A 361 -11.78 -35.30 18.62
N VAL A 362 -11.69 -35.74 17.36
CA VAL A 362 -12.01 -37.11 16.92
C VAL A 362 -10.79 -37.71 16.25
N LYS A 363 -10.38 -38.90 16.70
CA LYS A 363 -9.25 -39.64 16.12
C LYS A 363 -9.75 -40.75 15.21
N ASN A 364 -9.53 -40.59 13.91
CA ASN A 364 -9.94 -41.56 12.88
C ASN A 364 -8.70 -42.33 12.40
N GLY A 365 -8.34 -43.40 13.13
CA GLY A 365 -7.12 -44.16 12.85
C GLY A 365 -5.86 -43.34 13.11
N LYS A 366 -5.15 -42.95 12.05
CA LYS A 366 -3.93 -42.11 12.11
C LYS A 366 -4.21 -40.61 11.90
N ASP A 367 -5.43 -40.27 11.51
CA ASP A 367 -5.83 -38.89 11.22
C ASP A 367 -6.61 -38.29 12.39
N TRP A 368 -6.56 -36.96 12.46
CA TRP A 368 -7.18 -36.16 13.51
C TRP A 368 -8.14 -35.18 12.88
N ASP A 369 -9.39 -35.22 13.31
CA ASP A 369 -10.40 -34.25 12.96
C ASP A 369 -10.74 -33.42 14.19
N CYS A 370 -10.67 -32.10 14.05
CA CYS A 370 -11.00 -31.17 15.12
C CYS A 370 -12.01 -30.17 14.60
N SER A 371 -13.05 -29.92 15.39
CA SER A 371 -14.05 -28.89 15.12
C SER A 371 -14.09 -27.91 16.29
N PRO A 372 -14.30 -26.61 16.02
CA PRO A 372 -14.33 -25.63 17.09
C PRO A 372 -15.63 -25.80 17.88
N LEU A 373 -15.57 -25.64 19.20
CA LEU A 373 -16.78 -25.69 20.05
C LEU A 373 -17.65 -24.43 19.90
N GLN A 374 -17.07 -23.34 19.39
CA GLN A 374 -17.75 -22.07 19.14
C GLN A 374 -17.72 -21.75 17.64
N PRO A 375 -18.78 -21.14 17.08
CA PRO A 375 -18.84 -20.83 15.65
C PRO A 375 -17.90 -19.68 15.23
N THR A 376 -17.52 -18.82 16.18
CA THR A 376 -16.64 -17.66 15.93
C THR A 376 -15.56 -17.56 17.00
N VAL A 377 -14.39 -17.05 16.63
CA VAL A 377 -13.32 -16.77 17.59
C VAL A 377 -13.54 -15.37 18.18
N PRO A 378 -13.68 -15.25 19.52
CA PRO A 378 -13.81 -13.94 20.16
C PRO A 378 -12.52 -13.13 20.02
N ARG A 379 -12.62 -11.82 20.22
CA ARG A 379 -11.43 -10.95 20.26
C ARG A 379 -10.49 -11.36 21.37
N ALA A 380 -9.20 -11.32 21.07
CA ALA A 380 -8.15 -11.78 21.94
C ALA A 380 -7.59 -10.67 22.84
N PRO A 381 -7.04 -11.05 24.02
CA PRO A 381 -6.32 -10.11 24.88
C PRO A 381 -4.97 -9.70 24.29
N LEU A 382 -4.40 -10.48 23.37
CA LEU A 382 -3.25 -10.10 22.56
C LEU A 382 -3.74 -9.57 21.22
N ALA A 383 -3.33 -8.36 20.87
CA ALA A 383 -3.59 -7.81 19.55
C ALA A 383 -2.37 -7.09 19.00
N GLU A 384 -2.10 -7.23 17.70
CA GLU A 384 -1.18 -6.31 17.04
C GLU A 384 -1.65 -4.88 17.33
N GLU A 385 -0.72 -4.00 17.72
CA GLU A 385 -1.04 -2.59 17.73
C GLU A 385 -1.63 -2.26 16.36
N LYS A 386 -2.86 -1.72 16.35
CA LYS A 386 -3.27 -0.82 15.28
C LYS A 386 -2.18 0.25 15.25
N GLY A 387 -1.12 0.03 14.47
CA GLY A 387 -0.23 1.12 14.10
C GLY A 387 -1.16 2.22 13.65
N ILE A 388 -1.04 3.41 14.26
CA ILE A 388 -1.96 4.56 14.13
C ILE A 388 -2.74 4.37 12.85
N THR A 389 -4.01 3.97 12.93
CA THR A 389 -4.80 3.67 11.73
C THR A 389 -4.69 4.91 10.85
N ARG A 390 -3.83 4.83 9.82
CA ARG A 390 -3.55 5.99 8.99
C ARG A 390 -4.85 6.24 8.28
N HIS A 391 -5.39 7.42 8.49
CA HIS A 391 -6.59 7.86 7.81
C HIS A 391 -6.16 8.96 6.84
N PRO A 392 -6.82 9.06 5.69
CA PRO A 392 -6.48 10.09 4.72
C PRO A 392 -6.79 11.45 5.34
N VAL A 393 -5.82 12.37 5.28
CA VAL A 393 -6.01 13.74 5.75
C VAL A 393 -6.34 14.61 4.56
N LEU A 394 -7.58 15.05 4.48
CA LEU A 394 -8.12 15.83 3.37
C LEU A 394 -8.37 17.27 3.82
N THR A 395 -7.96 18.22 2.99
CA THR A 395 -8.15 19.66 3.26
C THR A 395 -8.81 20.31 2.06
N LYS A 396 -9.64 21.34 2.31
CA LYS A 396 -10.37 22.04 1.25
C LYS A 396 -9.39 22.68 0.25
N PRO A 397 -9.72 22.74 -1.06
CA PRO A 397 -8.96 23.51 -2.05
C PRO A 397 -8.83 24.97 -1.64
N PHE A 398 -7.72 25.61 -2.04
CA PHE A 398 -7.52 27.02 -1.77
C PHE A 398 -8.46 27.87 -2.62
N SER A 399 -9.07 28.82 -1.94
CA SER A 399 -10.01 29.79 -2.49
C SER A 399 -9.39 31.19 -2.53
N LEU A 400 -10.07 32.12 -3.18
CA LEU A 400 -9.59 33.51 -3.30
C LEU A 400 -9.48 34.21 -1.94
N GLU A 401 -10.29 33.79 -0.96
CA GLU A 401 -10.25 34.30 0.41
C GLU A 401 -8.95 33.91 1.14
N ASP A 402 -8.50 32.66 0.97
CA ASP A 402 -7.32 32.13 1.67
C ASP A 402 -6.00 32.84 1.23
N GLU A 403 -5.95 33.37 -0.01
CA GLU A 403 -4.78 34.11 -0.52
C GLU A 403 -4.59 35.46 0.21
N LYS A 404 -5.68 36.18 0.48
CA LYS A 404 -5.65 37.47 1.18
C LYS A 404 -5.08 37.34 2.59
N ASP A 405 -5.47 36.30 3.32
CA ASP A 405 -4.97 36.01 4.65
C ASP A 405 -3.46 35.72 4.65
N SER A 406 -2.95 35.09 3.59
CA SER A 406 -1.52 34.78 3.45
C SER A 406 -0.66 36.02 3.22
N GLU A 407 -1.14 37.01 2.45
CA GLU A 407 -0.42 38.26 2.18
C GLU A 407 -0.11 39.02 3.49
N HIS A 408 -0.99 38.92 4.50
CA HIS A 408 -0.79 39.54 5.81
C HIS A 408 0.33 38.91 6.67
N THR A 409 0.76 37.67 6.37
CA THR A 409 1.80 36.95 7.13
C THR A 409 3.16 36.86 6.43
N ALA A 410 3.28 37.49 5.25
CA ALA A 410 4.41 37.35 4.33
C ALA A 410 5.78 37.79 4.90
N SER A 411 5.83 38.74 5.84
CA SER A 411 7.08 39.31 6.38
C SER A 411 7.90 38.32 7.22
N ASN A 412 7.25 37.42 7.95
CA ASN A 412 7.94 36.37 8.72
C ASN A 412 8.37 35.20 7.81
N VAL A 413 7.59 34.92 6.77
CA VAL A 413 7.82 33.83 5.81
C VAL A 413 8.98 34.17 4.86
N ILE A 414 9.05 35.41 4.35
CA ILE A 414 10.14 35.84 3.46
C ILE A 414 11.51 35.73 4.13
N ARG A 415 11.65 36.07 5.42
CA ARG A 415 12.93 35.95 6.14
C ARG A 415 13.43 34.50 6.16
N ARG A 416 12.52 33.54 6.35
CA ARG A 416 12.84 32.11 6.31
C ARG A 416 13.24 31.66 4.90
N ILE A 417 12.47 32.05 3.88
CA ILE A 417 12.78 31.72 2.48
C ILE A 417 14.14 32.29 2.07
N LEU A 418 14.42 33.55 2.38
CA LEU A 418 15.72 34.18 2.09
C LEU A 418 16.87 33.48 2.84
N SER A 419 16.64 33.00 4.07
CA SER A 419 17.64 32.22 4.80
C SER A 419 17.94 30.87 4.13
N LEU A 420 16.92 30.19 3.60
CA LEU A 420 17.06 28.93 2.88
C LEU A 420 17.78 29.12 1.52
N LEU A 421 17.53 30.25 0.85
CA LEU A 421 18.13 30.56 -0.45
C LEU A 421 19.49 31.27 -0.35
N LYS A 422 20.00 31.54 0.85
CA LYS A 422 21.25 32.31 1.05
C LYS A 422 22.46 31.72 0.32
N SER A 423 22.53 30.40 0.15
CA SER A 423 23.60 29.68 -0.56
C SER A 423 23.29 29.42 -2.04
N VAL A 424 22.10 29.76 -2.52
CA VAL A 424 21.64 29.49 -3.89
C VAL A 424 22.01 30.66 -4.79
N ARG A 425 22.62 30.38 -5.95
CA ARG A 425 23.03 31.41 -6.92
C ARG A 425 21.89 31.68 -7.92
N PRO A 426 21.71 32.92 -8.40
CA PRO A 426 20.82 33.18 -9.53
C PRO A 426 21.19 32.28 -10.73
N GLY A 427 20.18 31.65 -11.32
CA GLY A 427 20.30 30.63 -12.36
C GLY A 427 20.21 29.18 -11.85
N SER A 428 20.33 28.93 -10.54
CA SER A 428 20.25 27.58 -9.98
C SER A 428 18.87 26.93 -10.18
N ASP A 429 18.90 25.63 -10.49
CA ASP A 429 17.74 24.74 -10.54
C ASP A 429 17.35 24.31 -9.11
N LEU A 430 16.08 24.48 -8.75
CA LEU A 430 15.54 24.17 -7.42
C LEU A 430 14.75 22.85 -7.38
N THR A 431 14.82 22.00 -8.42
CA THR A 431 14.01 20.77 -8.53
C THR A 431 14.18 19.83 -7.34
N ASN A 432 15.39 19.75 -6.78
CA ASN A 432 15.71 18.90 -5.64
C ASN A 432 15.79 19.67 -4.31
N PHE A 433 15.29 20.91 -4.27
CA PHE A 433 15.34 21.74 -3.06
C PHE A 433 14.31 21.27 -2.04
N GLN A 434 14.77 20.88 -0.85
CA GLN A 434 13.88 20.39 0.21
C GLN A 434 13.35 21.57 1.05
N LEU A 435 12.03 21.66 1.16
CA LEU A 435 11.37 22.63 2.03
C LEU A 435 11.07 22.00 3.40
N PRO A 436 11.18 22.79 4.49
CA PRO A 436 10.77 22.37 5.81
C PRO A 436 9.23 22.41 5.93
N PRO A 437 8.62 21.62 6.85
CA PRO A 437 7.16 21.49 6.96
C PRO A 437 6.40 22.82 7.14
N GLN A 438 7.02 23.84 7.73
CA GLN A 438 6.41 25.16 7.93
C GLN A 438 6.16 25.93 6.62
N LEU A 439 6.81 25.51 5.53
CA LEU A 439 6.61 26.05 4.19
C LEU A 439 5.83 25.06 3.31
N ASN A 440 5.24 24.01 3.90
CA ASN A 440 4.43 23.05 3.17
C ASN A 440 2.92 23.28 3.36
N LEU A 441 2.18 23.10 2.27
CA LEU A 441 0.74 22.90 2.31
C LEU A 441 0.47 21.46 2.80
N PRO A 442 -0.60 21.21 3.56
CA PRO A 442 -1.03 19.86 3.97
C PRO A 442 -1.67 19.09 2.80
N LYS A 443 -0.98 19.06 1.65
CA LYS A 443 -1.42 18.50 0.37
C LYS A 443 -0.23 18.10 -0.49
N SER A 444 -0.38 17.00 -1.22
CA SER A 444 0.53 16.62 -2.28
C SER A 444 0.31 17.44 -3.55
N ARG A 445 1.34 17.54 -4.40
CA ARG A 445 1.22 18.17 -5.72
C ARG A 445 0.19 17.45 -6.60
N LEU A 446 0.06 16.12 -6.47
CA LEU A 446 -0.95 15.37 -7.25
C LEU A 446 -2.36 15.82 -6.88
N GLN A 447 -2.63 15.97 -5.60
CA GLN A 447 -3.90 16.51 -5.11
C GLN A 447 -4.15 17.91 -5.68
N CYS A 448 -3.17 18.81 -5.64
CA CYS A 448 -3.32 20.15 -6.23
C CYS A 448 -3.64 20.12 -7.74
N TYR A 449 -3.06 19.19 -8.50
CA TYR A 449 -3.38 19.02 -9.93
C TYR A 449 -4.79 18.49 -10.14
N GLY A 450 -5.23 17.55 -9.32
CA GLY A 450 -6.59 17.01 -9.37
C GLY A 450 -7.63 18.08 -9.06
N GLU A 451 -7.42 18.87 -8.00
CA GLU A 451 -8.33 19.94 -7.57
C GLU A 451 -8.62 20.95 -8.69
N MET A 452 -7.66 21.18 -9.61
CA MET A 452 -7.88 22.03 -10.79
C MET A 452 -8.95 21.47 -11.75
N ILE A 453 -9.15 20.14 -11.78
CA ILE A 453 -10.02 19.44 -12.72
C ILE A 453 -11.40 19.17 -12.13
N TYR A 454 -11.50 18.76 -10.87
CA TYR A 454 -12.78 18.32 -10.28
C TYR A 454 -13.40 19.35 -9.34
N SER A 455 -12.63 20.31 -8.79
CA SER A 455 -13.14 21.15 -7.71
C SER A 455 -13.69 22.47 -8.22
N PHE A 456 -15.01 22.55 -8.35
CA PHE A 456 -15.75 23.78 -8.65
C PHE A 456 -16.93 23.91 -7.70
N SER A 457 -17.36 25.14 -7.44
CA SER A 457 -18.44 25.43 -6.49
C SER A 457 -19.81 25.59 -7.13
N GLY A 458 -19.83 25.83 -8.43
CA GLY A 458 -21.01 26.07 -9.24
C GLY A 458 -21.24 24.96 -10.25
N GLN A 459 -21.34 25.34 -11.53
CA GLN A 459 -21.67 24.41 -12.60
C GLN A 459 -20.51 23.47 -12.97
N ASP A 460 -20.87 22.33 -13.55
CA ASP A 460 -19.97 21.38 -14.17
C ASP A 460 -19.32 21.99 -15.44
N LEU A 461 -18.25 22.76 -15.22
CA LEU A 461 -17.49 23.44 -16.28
C LEU A 461 -16.87 22.46 -17.29
N LEU A 462 -16.51 21.26 -16.84
CA LEU A 462 -15.93 20.26 -17.74
C LEU A 462 -16.99 19.72 -18.69
N GLY A 463 -18.17 19.35 -18.20
CA GLY A 463 -19.27 18.89 -19.04
C GLY A 463 -19.81 19.96 -20.00
N GLU A 464 -19.84 21.24 -19.58
CA GLU A 464 -20.22 22.36 -20.45
C GLU A 464 -19.40 22.43 -21.76
N CYS A 465 -18.14 21.98 -21.72
CA CYS A 465 -17.29 21.93 -22.91
C CYS A 465 -17.90 21.08 -24.06
N SER A 466 -18.70 20.06 -23.74
CA SER A 466 -19.34 19.17 -24.74
C SER A 466 -20.80 19.54 -25.03
N ARG A 467 -21.50 20.15 -24.08
CA ARG A 467 -22.95 20.41 -24.15
C ARG A 467 -23.35 21.46 -25.19
N ARG A 468 -22.46 22.40 -25.54
CA ARG A 468 -22.79 23.46 -26.53
C ARG A 468 -22.84 22.93 -27.97
N GLU A 469 -23.80 23.42 -28.75
CA GLU A 469 -24.02 22.97 -30.14
C GLU A 469 -23.06 23.59 -31.16
N LEU A 470 -22.73 24.87 -31.01
CA LEU A 470 -21.83 25.56 -31.93
C LEU A 470 -20.36 25.35 -31.52
N PRO A 471 -19.44 25.08 -32.48
CA PRO A 471 -18.01 24.94 -32.18
C PRO A 471 -17.40 26.11 -31.42
N ILE A 472 -17.84 27.35 -31.74
CA ILE A 472 -17.36 28.56 -31.08
C ILE A 472 -17.76 28.62 -29.60
N GLU A 473 -18.99 28.20 -29.28
CA GLU A 473 -19.51 28.15 -27.91
C GLU A 473 -18.85 27.05 -27.09
N ARG A 474 -18.53 25.91 -27.71
CA ARG A 474 -17.69 24.88 -27.09
C ARG A 474 -16.30 25.41 -26.80
N LEU A 475 -15.64 26.11 -27.74
CA LEU A 475 -14.33 26.70 -27.50
C LEU A 475 -14.37 27.75 -26.37
N LYS A 476 -15.40 28.61 -26.30
CA LYS A 476 -15.60 29.54 -25.17
C LYS A 476 -15.70 28.78 -23.83
N SER A 477 -16.43 27.66 -23.80
CA SER A 477 -16.55 26.81 -22.62
C SER A 477 -15.21 26.15 -22.23
N VAL A 478 -14.43 25.69 -23.22
CA VAL A 478 -13.07 25.17 -23.01
C VAL A 478 -12.13 26.26 -22.49
N VAL A 479 -12.25 27.50 -22.98
CA VAL A 479 -11.52 28.68 -22.48
C VAL A 479 -11.90 28.96 -21.02
N ALA A 480 -13.19 28.98 -20.69
CA ALA A 480 -13.69 29.19 -19.33
C ALA A 480 -13.19 28.10 -18.36
N TRP A 481 -13.29 26.83 -18.75
CA TRP A 481 -12.72 25.72 -17.99
C TRP A 481 -11.20 25.86 -17.87
N ASN A 482 -10.50 26.33 -18.90
CA ASN A 482 -9.06 26.57 -18.83
C ASN A 482 -8.70 27.64 -17.79
N ILE A 483 -9.42 28.76 -17.78
CA ILE A 483 -9.25 29.86 -16.83
C ILE A 483 -9.52 29.40 -15.40
N SER A 484 -10.53 28.55 -15.18
CA SER A 484 -10.86 28.01 -13.85
C SER A 484 -9.72 27.21 -13.19
N LYS A 485 -8.75 26.71 -13.97
CA LYS A 485 -7.56 26.00 -13.46
C LYS A 485 -6.47 26.96 -12.97
N ILE A 486 -6.58 28.25 -13.26
CA ILE A 486 -5.71 29.28 -12.71
C ILE A 486 -6.17 29.50 -11.26
N ARG A 487 -5.50 28.80 -10.33
CA ARG A 487 -5.86 28.82 -8.90
C ARG A 487 -5.01 29.83 -8.12
N PRO A 488 -5.55 30.39 -7.02
CA PRO A 488 -4.79 31.19 -6.07
C PRO A 488 -3.55 30.45 -5.56
N VAL A 489 -2.44 31.16 -5.36
CA VAL A 489 -1.18 30.58 -4.88
C VAL A 489 -0.75 31.28 -3.60
N LEU A 490 -0.69 30.54 -2.49
CA LEU A 490 -0.25 31.10 -1.22
C LEU A 490 1.25 31.39 -1.24
N PHE A 491 1.61 32.65 -0.96
CA PHE A 491 3.02 33.03 -0.93
C PHE A 491 3.77 32.26 0.16
N GLY A 492 4.87 31.61 -0.23
CA GLY A 492 5.77 30.94 0.68
C GLY A 492 5.30 29.58 1.22
N GLN A 493 4.25 29.01 0.63
CA GLN A 493 3.85 27.63 0.87
C GLN A 493 3.90 26.82 -0.43
N ALA A 494 4.32 25.57 -0.34
CA ALA A 494 4.40 24.64 -1.48
C ALA A 494 3.82 23.27 -1.12
N PRO A 495 3.15 22.58 -2.06
CA PRO A 495 2.67 21.23 -1.80
C PRO A 495 3.84 20.25 -1.60
N TYR A 496 3.57 19.10 -1.00
CA TYR A 496 4.55 18.02 -0.90
C TYR A 496 5.01 17.59 -2.30
N ASN A 497 6.30 17.28 -2.43
CA ASN A 497 6.82 16.68 -3.65
C ASN A 497 6.42 15.20 -3.67
N PRO A 498 5.58 14.74 -4.63
CA PRO A 498 5.04 13.39 -4.57
C PRO A 498 6.15 12.33 -4.62
N VAL A 499 5.96 11.25 -3.87
CA VAL A 499 6.84 10.06 -3.96
C VAL A 499 6.53 9.30 -5.26
N LEU A 500 7.47 8.47 -5.71
CA LEU A 500 7.28 7.72 -6.96
C LEU A 500 6.20 6.66 -6.78
N GLY A 501 5.24 6.59 -7.70
CA GLY A 501 4.08 5.70 -7.59
C GLY A 501 2.97 6.21 -6.67
N GLU A 502 3.13 7.40 -6.07
CA GLU A 502 2.02 8.07 -5.39
C GLU A 502 0.87 8.33 -6.35
N THR A 503 -0.36 8.18 -5.88
CA THR A 503 -1.59 8.37 -6.66
C THR A 503 -2.53 9.38 -6.01
N HIS A 504 -3.39 10.02 -6.79
CA HIS A 504 -4.57 10.71 -6.29
C HIS A 504 -5.79 10.30 -7.11
N HIS A 505 -6.79 9.68 -6.47
CA HIS A 505 -7.99 9.16 -7.13
C HIS A 505 -9.26 9.71 -6.47
N VAL A 506 -10.05 10.46 -7.24
CA VAL A 506 -11.20 11.23 -6.71
C VAL A 506 -12.31 11.41 -7.74
N SER A 507 -13.56 11.44 -7.26
CA SER A 507 -14.75 11.65 -8.06
C SER A 507 -15.56 12.87 -7.57
N ASN A 508 -16.06 13.68 -8.50
CA ASN A 508 -17.05 14.72 -8.23
C ASN A 508 -18.17 14.63 -9.27
N GLY A 509 -19.39 14.26 -8.85
CA GLY A 509 -20.49 14.00 -9.78
C GLY A 509 -20.11 12.95 -10.84
N HIS A 510 -20.11 13.36 -12.11
CA HIS A 510 -19.73 12.54 -13.27
C HIS A 510 -18.25 12.63 -13.65
N ILE A 511 -17.45 13.45 -12.95
CA ILE A 511 -16.02 13.64 -13.20
C ILE A 511 -15.25 12.66 -12.32
N ASN A 512 -14.45 11.79 -12.93
CA ASN A 512 -13.50 10.92 -12.24
C ASN A 512 -12.07 11.31 -12.63
N VAL A 513 -11.18 11.44 -11.65
CA VAL A 513 -9.80 11.89 -11.85
C VAL A 513 -8.83 10.90 -11.20
N LEU A 514 -7.83 10.46 -11.95
CA LEU A 514 -6.73 9.63 -11.47
C LEU A 514 -5.40 10.25 -11.89
N ILE A 515 -4.49 10.35 -10.94
CA ILE A 515 -3.18 10.97 -11.11
C ILE A 515 -2.14 10.03 -10.52
N GLU A 516 -1.00 9.88 -11.18
CA GLU A 516 0.13 9.11 -10.68
C GLU A 516 1.44 9.89 -10.85
N GLN A 517 2.32 9.82 -9.85
CA GLN A 517 3.70 10.27 -9.98
C GLN A 517 4.53 9.22 -10.73
N VAL A 518 4.73 9.44 -12.04
CA VAL A 518 5.39 8.47 -12.93
C VAL A 518 6.92 8.56 -12.96
N SER A 519 7.49 9.69 -12.53
CA SER A 519 8.94 9.87 -12.37
C SER A 519 9.22 10.82 -11.20
N HIS A 520 10.34 10.63 -10.49
CA HIS A 520 10.74 11.50 -9.38
C HIS A 520 11.95 12.39 -9.71
N HIS A 521 12.83 11.96 -10.63
CA HIS A 521 13.99 12.75 -11.07
C HIS A 521 14.11 12.77 -12.61
N PRO A 522 13.51 13.76 -13.31
CA PRO A 522 12.70 14.86 -12.77
C PRO A 522 11.33 14.41 -12.27
N ALA A 523 10.66 15.24 -11.47
CA ALA A 523 9.35 14.95 -10.91
C ALA A 523 8.24 15.16 -11.95
N VAL A 524 7.78 14.06 -12.57
CA VAL A 524 6.73 14.04 -13.60
C VAL A 524 5.49 13.32 -13.08
N SER A 525 4.33 13.96 -13.27
CA SER A 525 3.02 13.42 -12.93
C SER A 525 2.21 13.24 -14.20
N ALA A 526 1.49 12.12 -14.30
CA ALA A 526 0.52 11.84 -15.36
C ALA A 526 -0.89 11.82 -14.75
N LEU A 527 -1.85 12.37 -15.48
CA LEU A 527 -3.24 12.54 -15.06
C LEU A 527 -4.17 12.12 -16.19
N GLN A 528 -5.20 11.37 -15.83
CA GLN A 528 -6.38 11.12 -16.64
C GLN A 528 -7.62 11.58 -15.88
N ALA A 529 -8.51 12.28 -16.57
CA ALA A 529 -9.81 12.63 -16.04
C ALA A 529 -10.88 12.35 -17.09
N THR A 530 -11.98 11.74 -16.66
CA THR A 530 -13.06 11.36 -17.56
C THR A 530 -14.39 11.87 -17.03
N HIS A 531 -15.24 12.34 -17.94
CA HIS A 531 -16.60 12.72 -17.63
C HIS A 531 -17.56 11.65 -18.17
N GLU A 532 -18.18 10.86 -17.29
CA GLU A 532 -18.97 9.68 -17.68
C GLU A 532 -20.17 10.02 -18.57
N LYS A 533 -20.93 11.08 -18.22
CA LYS A 533 -22.16 11.46 -18.93
C LYS A 533 -21.91 12.12 -20.29
N GLU A 534 -21.02 13.11 -20.34
CA GLU A 534 -20.72 13.88 -21.56
C GLU A 534 -19.64 13.24 -22.46
N ASN A 535 -19.08 12.09 -22.05
CA ASN A 535 -18.04 11.33 -22.75
C ASN A 535 -16.79 12.18 -23.10
N ILE A 536 -16.25 12.82 -22.07
CA ILE A 536 -15.04 13.66 -22.19
C ILE A 536 -13.86 12.91 -21.59
N ASP A 537 -12.72 12.99 -22.28
CA ASP A 537 -11.44 12.42 -21.82
C ASP A 537 -10.38 13.52 -21.80
N VAL A 538 -9.75 13.73 -20.65
CA VAL A 538 -8.67 14.70 -20.44
C VAL A 538 -7.42 13.94 -20.03
N THR A 539 -6.36 14.05 -20.83
CA THR A 539 -5.04 13.51 -20.50
C THR A 539 -4.06 14.67 -20.30
N TRP A 540 -3.25 14.56 -19.26
CA TRP A 540 -2.32 15.61 -18.88
C TRP A 540 -1.02 15.00 -18.33
N VAL A 541 0.10 15.43 -18.88
CA VAL A 541 1.44 15.20 -18.30
C VAL A 541 1.98 16.52 -17.79
N GLN A 542 2.49 16.56 -16.55
CA GLN A 542 3.05 17.79 -15.99
C GLN A 542 4.32 17.59 -15.19
N TYR A 543 5.23 18.54 -15.33
CA TYR A 543 6.34 18.77 -14.43
C TYR A 543 6.74 20.24 -14.45
N PHE A 544 7.36 20.70 -13.36
CA PHE A 544 7.89 22.06 -13.25
C PHE A 544 9.41 22.05 -13.27
N ILE A 545 9.99 23.08 -13.87
CA ILE A 545 11.43 23.36 -13.77
C ILE A 545 11.60 24.69 -13.02
N PRO A 546 11.78 24.66 -11.68
CA PRO A 546 11.94 25.86 -10.89
C PRO A 546 13.36 26.42 -11.03
N LYS A 547 13.47 27.69 -11.45
CA LYS A 547 14.73 28.42 -11.61
C LYS A 547 14.76 29.62 -10.68
N PHE A 548 15.78 29.70 -9.82
CA PHE A 548 16.00 30.88 -9.01
C PHE A 548 16.59 32.01 -9.84
N ARG A 549 16.04 33.22 -9.76
CA ARG A 549 16.49 34.41 -10.51
C ARG A 549 16.97 35.53 -9.59
N GLY A 550 17.29 35.22 -8.33
CA GLY A 550 17.67 36.21 -7.32
C GLY A 550 16.46 36.82 -6.64
N ALA A 551 15.80 37.78 -7.31
CA ALA A 551 14.64 38.48 -6.73
C ALA A 551 13.32 37.69 -6.84
N TYR A 552 13.29 36.61 -7.62
CA TYR A 552 12.11 35.76 -7.82
C TYR A 552 12.52 34.33 -8.18
N VAL A 553 11.57 33.40 -8.06
CA VAL A 553 11.66 32.03 -8.58
C VAL A 553 10.68 31.91 -9.74
N GLU A 554 11.16 31.38 -10.86
CA GLU A 554 10.37 31.12 -12.05
C GLU A 554 10.10 29.62 -12.16
N LEU A 555 8.82 29.22 -12.15
CA LEU A 555 8.40 27.83 -12.32
C LEU A 555 7.81 27.67 -13.72
N GLU A 556 8.62 27.18 -14.64
CA GLU A 556 8.20 26.86 -15.99
C GLU A 556 7.42 25.54 -15.99
N SER A 557 6.15 25.56 -16.41
CA SER A 557 5.32 24.36 -16.55
C SER A 557 5.63 23.67 -17.87
N LYS A 558 5.93 22.38 -17.83
CA LYS A 558 6.17 21.53 -19.00
C LYS A 558 5.17 20.38 -19.06
N GLY A 559 5.03 19.80 -20.25
CA GLY A 559 4.19 18.65 -20.53
C GLY A 559 3.00 18.98 -21.43
N LYS A 560 2.28 17.93 -21.85
CA LYS A 560 1.20 17.99 -22.83
C LYS A 560 -0.16 17.91 -22.15
N ARG A 561 -1.15 18.62 -22.69
CA ARG A 561 -2.55 18.52 -22.26
C ARG A 561 -3.46 18.41 -23.44
N VAL A 562 -4.32 17.41 -23.39
CA VAL A 562 -5.27 17.11 -24.44
C VAL A 562 -6.63 16.87 -23.79
N MET A 563 -7.64 17.56 -24.28
CA MET A 563 -9.04 17.23 -24.02
C MET A 563 -9.66 16.67 -25.30
N LYS A 564 -10.39 15.57 -25.19
CA LYS A 564 -11.15 14.95 -26.27
C LYS A 564 -12.62 14.97 -25.93
N LEU A 565 -13.40 15.70 -26.71
CA LEU A 565 -14.86 15.67 -26.67
C LEU A 565 -15.30 14.54 -27.60
N ARG A 566 -15.44 13.32 -27.08
CA ARG A 566 -15.64 12.12 -27.92
C ARG A 566 -16.93 12.22 -28.73
N SER A 567 -18.00 12.72 -28.12
CA SER A 567 -19.31 12.91 -28.75
C SER A 567 -19.28 13.94 -29.89
N ARG A 568 -18.37 14.93 -29.83
CA ARG A 568 -18.22 15.98 -30.85
C ARG A 568 -17.10 15.69 -31.85
N LYS A 569 -16.28 14.66 -31.60
CA LYS A 569 -15.07 14.32 -32.37
C LYS A 569 -14.07 15.48 -32.46
N GLU A 570 -13.93 16.21 -31.36
CA GLU A 570 -13.03 17.38 -31.26
C GLU A 570 -11.89 17.10 -30.28
N THR A 571 -10.70 17.55 -30.65
CA THR A 571 -9.49 17.45 -29.83
C THR A 571 -8.96 18.85 -29.55
N TYR A 572 -8.79 19.18 -28.26
CA TYR A 572 -8.23 20.45 -27.82
C TYR A 572 -6.83 20.24 -27.25
N ASP A 573 -5.83 20.79 -27.91
CA ASP A 573 -4.45 20.88 -27.42
C ASP A 573 -4.27 22.19 -26.63
N MET A 574 -3.71 22.08 -25.43
CA MET A 574 -3.60 23.22 -24.50
C MET A 574 -2.21 23.30 -23.83
N CYS A 575 -1.73 24.51 -23.59
CA CYS A 575 -0.60 24.76 -22.69
C CYS A 575 -1.04 25.35 -21.33
N GLN A 576 -0.08 25.65 -20.46
CA GLN A 576 -0.27 26.22 -19.12
C GLN A 576 0.64 27.43 -18.96
N PRO A 577 0.22 28.48 -18.24
CA PRO A 577 1.09 29.60 -17.94
C PRO A 577 2.23 29.19 -16.99
N ARG A 578 3.29 30.00 -16.92
CA ARG A 578 4.32 29.84 -15.89
C ARG A 578 3.87 30.48 -14.58
N LEU A 579 4.43 30.02 -13.47
CA LEU A 579 4.23 30.61 -12.15
C LEU A 579 5.48 31.39 -11.74
N ILE A 580 5.31 32.64 -11.29
CA ILE A 580 6.39 33.51 -10.83
C ILE A 580 6.19 33.79 -9.35
N VAL A 581 7.12 33.36 -8.51
CA VAL A 581 7.15 33.67 -7.06
C VAL A 581 8.16 34.78 -6.82
N ARG A 582 7.68 36.02 -6.67
CA ARG A 582 8.51 37.21 -6.41
C ARG A 582 8.84 37.32 -4.92
N LEU A 583 10.11 37.47 -4.61
CA LEU A 583 10.63 37.67 -3.25
C LEU A 583 10.86 39.16 -2.95
N LEU A 584 11.30 39.94 -3.94
CA LEU A 584 11.63 41.36 -3.79
C LEU A 584 11.13 42.18 -5.00
N PRO A 585 10.78 43.48 -4.83
CA PRO A 585 10.62 44.19 -3.55
C PRO A 585 9.29 43.90 -2.87
N THR A 586 8.30 43.38 -3.61
CA THR A 586 6.97 43.03 -3.11
C THR A 586 6.78 41.52 -3.25
N THR A 587 6.47 40.85 -2.14
CA THR A 587 6.28 39.40 -2.09
C THR A 587 4.95 39.01 -2.72
N ARG A 588 4.99 38.15 -3.75
CA ARG A 588 3.78 37.70 -4.43
C ARG A 588 4.01 36.44 -5.25
N ALA A 589 2.96 35.68 -5.51
CA ALA A 589 2.97 34.60 -6.49
C ALA A 589 1.94 34.90 -7.60
N ASP A 590 2.39 34.91 -8.85
CA ASP A 590 1.56 35.29 -10.00
C ASP A 590 1.70 34.29 -11.14
N TRP A 591 0.56 33.90 -11.73
CA TRP A 591 0.53 33.25 -13.02
C TRP A 591 0.83 34.25 -14.13
N ALA A 592 1.65 33.86 -15.10
CA ALA A 592 2.15 34.75 -16.15
C ALA A 592 2.42 34.01 -17.46
N GLY A 593 2.37 34.76 -18.57
CA GLY A 593 2.69 34.25 -19.90
C GLY A 593 1.45 33.79 -20.68
N ASP A 594 1.72 33.06 -21.75
CA ASP A 594 0.72 32.80 -22.79
C ASP A 594 0.06 31.42 -22.62
N ILE A 595 -1.24 31.37 -22.86
CA ILE A 595 -2.04 30.14 -22.94
C ILE A 595 -2.59 30.06 -24.35
N LYS A 596 -2.28 28.97 -25.04
CA LYS A 596 -2.84 28.64 -26.34
C LYS A 596 -3.73 27.41 -26.21
N ILE A 597 -4.92 27.49 -26.78
CA ILE A 597 -5.93 26.42 -26.85
C ILE A 597 -6.28 26.27 -28.32
N LYS A 598 -6.08 25.10 -28.90
CA LYS A 598 -6.32 24.87 -30.33
C LYS A 598 -7.16 23.62 -30.54
N CYS A 599 -8.16 23.74 -31.41
CA CYS A 599 -8.91 22.60 -31.93
C CYS A 599 -8.71 22.47 -33.45
N PRO A 600 -7.88 21.53 -33.91
CA PRO A 600 -7.61 21.34 -35.33
C PRO A 600 -8.88 21.01 -36.15
N GLU A 601 -9.82 20.26 -35.59
CA GLU A 601 -11.02 19.81 -36.31
C GLU A 601 -12.01 20.94 -36.61
N THR A 602 -12.02 21.99 -35.79
CA THR A 602 -12.89 23.16 -35.98
C THR A 602 -12.17 24.34 -36.60
N ASP A 603 -10.84 24.24 -36.79
CA ASP A 603 -9.96 25.33 -37.22
C ASP A 603 -10.05 26.57 -36.31
N LEU A 604 -10.38 26.39 -35.02
CA LEU A 604 -10.47 27.47 -34.04
C LEU A 604 -9.32 27.39 -33.03
N GLU A 605 -8.77 28.55 -32.70
CA GLU A 605 -7.83 28.69 -31.58
C GLU A 605 -8.14 29.90 -30.71
N ALA A 606 -7.81 29.77 -29.42
CA ALA A 606 -7.83 30.86 -28.47
C ALA A 606 -6.41 31.09 -27.93
N GLU A 607 -6.01 32.36 -27.84
CA GLU A 607 -4.76 32.79 -27.24
C GLU A 607 -5.06 33.75 -26.10
N LEU A 608 -4.55 33.46 -24.90
CA LEU A 608 -4.69 34.27 -23.70
C LEU A 608 -3.30 34.67 -23.21
N HIS A 609 -3.17 35.91 -22.77
CA HIS A 609 -1.96 36.49 -22.21
C HIS A 609 -2.26 36.88 -20.76
N LEU A 610 -1.62 36.20 -19.81
CA LEU A 610 -1.67 36.56 -18.41
C LEU A 610 -0.63 37.63 -18.14
N ILE A 611 -1.13 38.82 -17.82
CA ILE A 611 -0.29 39.99 -17.60
C ILE A 611 0.27 39.90 -16.18
N SER A 612 1.60 39.76 -16.08
CA SER A 612 2.30 39.80 -14.81
C SER A 612 2.73 41.23 -14.51
N ASP A 613 2.36 41.73 -13.33
CA ASP A 613 2.68 43.09 -12.87
C ASP A 613 4.18 43.41 -13.07
N SER A 614 4.45 44.39 -13.94
CA SER A 614 5.79 44.90 -14.21
C SER A 614 6.01 46.25 -13.52
N PHE A 615 7.27 46.66 -13.33
CA PHE A 615 7.57 47.99 -12.76
C PHE A 615 6.87 49.14 -13.51
N ILE A 616 6.66 48.99 -14.82
CA ILE A 616 5.98 49.98 -15.68
C ILE A 616 4.45 49.93 -15.50
N GLU A 617 3.88 48.77 -15.18
CA GLU A 617 2.42 48.64 -14.97
C GLU A 617 1.96 49.22 -13.63
N ARG A 618 2.81 49.21 -12.60
CA ARG A 618 2.56 49.89 -11.32
C ARG A 618 2.32 51.41 -11.46
N LEU A 619 2.80 52.03 -12.53
CA LEU A 619 2.57 53.45 -12.85
C LEU A 619 1.23 53.70 -13.57
N ARG A 620 0.57 52.65 -14.08
CA ARG A 620 -0.65 52.74 -14.91
C ARG A 620 -1.93 52.26 -14.22
N GLY A 621 -1.86 51.94 -12.93
CA GLY A 621 -2.96 51.35 -12.17
C GLY A 621 -2.83 49.83 -11.98
N ASN A 622 -3.41 49.31 -10.91
CA ASN A 622 -3.21 47.95 -10.42
C ASN A 622 -3.93 46.89 -11.30
N ASN A 623 -3.31 46.47 -12.41
CA ASN A 623 -3.84 45.48 -13.37
C ASN A 623 -3.52 44.02 -13.00
N ASN A 624 -3.33 43.76 -11.71
CA ASN A 624 -3.06 42.42 -11.19
C ASN A 624 -4.08 41.39 -11.66
N ARG A 625 -3.60 40.19 -12.04
CA ARG A 625 -4.42 39.04 -12.46
C ARG A 625 -5.27 39.27 -13.72
N SER A 626 -4.93 40.29 -14.52
CA SER A 626 -5.62 40.56 -15.77
C SER A 626 -5.29 39.52 -16.86
N ILE A 627 -6.30 39.22 -17.66
CA ILE A 627 -6.20 38.40 -18.86
C ILE A 627 -6.58 39.26 -20.06
N LYS A 628 -5.81 39.15 -21.15
CA LYS A 628 -6.18 39.65 -22.47
C LYS A 628 -5.95 38.55 -23.49
N GLY A 629 -6.76 38.48 -24.52
CA GLY A 629 -6.65 37.41 -25.49
C GLY A 629 -7.61 37.56 -26.65
N ASN A 630 -7.68 36.53 -27.46
CA ASN A 630 -8.60 36.47 -28.58
C ASN A 630 -8.97 35.04 -28.97
N ILE A 631 -10.08 34.90 -29.69
CA ILE A 631 -10.42 33.70 -30.44
C ILE A 631 -10.29 34.02 -31.91
N SER A 632 -9.63 33.15 -32.67
CA SER A 632 -9.40 33.32 -34.11
C SER A 632 -9.52 31.99 -34.87
N VAL A 633 -9.62 32.10 -36.19
CA VAL A 633 -9.53 30.95 -37.10
C VAL A 633 -8.06 30.61 -37.32
N SER A 634 -7.64 29.38 -36.98
CA SER A 634 -6.22 28.99 -36.91
C SER A 634 -5.50 29.11 -38.27
N SER A 635 -6.18 28.74 -39.36
CA SER A 635 -5.59 28.79 -40.71
C SER A 635 -5.36 30.20 -41.25
N SER A 636 -6.25 31.15 -40.93
CA SER A 636 -6.23 32.51 -41.49
C SER A 636 -5.74 33.58 -40.52
N GLY A 637 -5.71 33.29 -39.22
CA GLY A 637 -5.50 34.28 -38.16
C GLY A 637 -6.66 35.28 -38.04
N ASN A 638 -7.79 35.05 -38.73
CA ASN A 638 -8.92 35.97 -38.69
C ASN A 638 -9.54 35.95 -37.30
N LYS A 639 -9.46 37.10 -36.62
CA LYS A 639 -9.92 37.27 -35.26
C LYS A 639 -11.45 37.36 -35.22
N LEU A 640 -12.05 36.58 -34.32
CA LEU A 640 -13.51 36.49 -34.15
C LEU A 640 -13.97 37.17 -32.87
N TYR A 641 -13.26 36.95 -31.76
CA TYR A 641 -13.58 37.52 -30.46
C TYR A 641 -12.35 38.13 -29.79
N ASP A 642 -12.56 39.22 -29.07
CA ASP A 642 -11.65 39.70 -28.03
C ASP A 642 -11.97 39.02 -26.70
N ILE A 643 -10.95 38.65 -25.92
CA ILE A 643 -11.10 38.16 -24.54
C ILE A 643 -10.41 39.15 -23.62
N PHE A 644 -11.09 39.59 -22.55
CA PHE A 644 -10.48 40.45 -21.54
C PHE A 644 -11.16 40.31 -20.19
N GLY A 645 -10.45 40.70 -19.13
CA GLY A 645 -10.99 40.71 -17.77
C GLY A 645 -9.93 40.30 -16.75
N HIS A 646 -10.36 39.66 -15.67
CA HIS A 646 -9.49 39.17 -14.60
C HIS A 646 -9.85 37.74 -14.22
N TRP A 647 -8.87 36.84 -14.14
CA TRP A 647 -9.13 35.42 -13.85
C TRP A 647 -9.63 35.16 -12.43
N ASP A 648 -9.43 36.12 -11.51
CA ASP A 648 -9.95 36.08 -10.15
C ASP A 648 -11.31 36.78 -10.01
N ARG A 649 -11.90 37.27 -11.12
CA ARG A 649 -13.20 37.97 -11.13
C ARG A 649 -14.07 37.51 -12.29
N ILE A 650 -14.17 38.32 -13.35
CA ILE A 650 -14.98 38.06 -14.52
C ILE A 650 -14.07 38.14 -15.74
N VAL A 651 -14.27 37.20 -16.67
CA VAL A 651 -13.66 37.24 -18.00
C VAL A 651 -14.77 37.28 -19.05
N THR A 652 -14.66 38.26 -19.93
CA THR A 652 -15.66 38.61 -20.93
C THR A 652 -15.09 38.41 -22.32
N THR A 653 -15.92 37.91 -23.23
CA THR A 653 -15.67 37.92 -24.67
C THR A 653 -16.42 39.06 -25.33
N LYS A 654 -15.83 39.63 -26.39
CA LYS A 654 -16.49 40.59 -27.27
C LYS A 654 -16.47 40.10 -28.70
N ASP A 655 -17.64 39.95 -29.31
CA ASP A 655 -17.74 39.65 -30.74
C ASP A 655 -17.25 40.84 -31.56
N ILE A 656 -16.31 40.61 -32.49
CA ILE A 656 -15.71 41.69 -33.28
C ILE A 656 -16.69 42.24 -34.33
N LYS A 657 -17.61 41.40 -34.82
CA LYS A 657 -18.57 41.79 -35.86
C LYS A 657 -19.78 42.51 -35.26
N THR A 658 -20.35 41.97 -34.18
CA THR A 658 -21.58 42.51 -33.58
C THR A 658 -21.30 43.51 -32.46
N GLY A 659 -20.13 43.43 -31.82
CA GLY A 659 -19.78 44.21 -30.64
C GLY A 659 -20.40 43.68 -29.34
N GLU A 660 -21.13 42.57 -29.39
CA GLU A 660 -21.81 41.95 -28.26
C GLU A 660 -20.81 41.45 -27.21
N LEU A 661 -21.16 41.62 -25.92
CA LEU A 661 -20.37 41.21 -24.78
C LEU A 661 -21.00 40.01 -24.10
N GLU A 662 -20.19 39.01 -23.78
CA GLU A 662 -20.61 37.81 -23.06
C GLU A 662 -19.60 37.45 -21.97
N ASP A 663 -20.06 37.36 -20.72
CA ASP A 663 -19.24 36.89 -19.60
C ASP A 663 -19.13 35.36 -19.66
N ILE A 664 -17.94 34.87 -20.01
CA ILE A 664 -17.68 33.44 -20.20
C ILE A 664 -17.20 32.75 -18.92
N TYR A 665 -16.75 33.51 -17.92
CA TYR A 665 -16.25 32.96 -16.67
C TYR A 665 -16.44 33.93 -15.50
N ASN A 666 -16.90 33.39 -14.37
CA ASN A 666 -17.02 34.10 -13.09
C ASN A 666 -16.33 33.31 -11.98
N ALA A 667 -15.26 33.87 -11.42
CA ALA A 667 -14.47 33.24 -10.37
C ALA A 667 -15.25 33.04 -9.07
N LYS A 668 -16.16 33.96 -8.72
CA LYS A 668 -16.97 33.83 -7.50
C LYS A 668 -17.88 32.60 -7.59
N GLU A 669 -18.44 32.33 -8.76
CA GLU A 669 -19.32 31.17 -8.98
C GLU A 669 -18.55 29.85 -9.04
N ASN A 670 -17.29 29.87 -9.52
CA ASN A 670 -16.57 28.64 -9.84
C ASN A 670 -15.49 28.24 -8.82
N ILE A 671 -14.84 29.20 -8.15
CA ILE A 671 -13.68 28.96 -7.29
C ILE A 671 -13.80 29.54 -5.86
N SER A 672 -15.00 29.92 -5.42
CA SER A 672 -15.28 30.34 -4.02
C SER A 672 -16.07 29.28 -3.25
N GLY A 673 -15.79 29.03 -1.97
CA GLY A 673 -16.55 28.04 -1.18
C GLY A 673 -16.30 26.57 -1.58
N LEU A 674 -15.10 26.26 -2.08
CA LEU A 674 -14.69 24.90 -2.48
C LEU A 674 -14.70 23.93 -1.29
N LYS A 675 -15.14 22.70 -1.54
CA LYS A 675 -15.27 21.65 -0.51
C LYS A 675 -14.09 20.68 -0.56
N ALA A 676 -13.69 20.17 0.60
CA ALA A 676 -12.76 19.04 0.67
C ALA A 676 -13.48 17.77 0.19
N PRO A 677 -12.77 16.86 -0.50
CA PRO A 677 -13.26 15.50 -0.69
C PRO A 677 -13.52 14.81 0.66
N THR A 678 -14.40 13.81 0.63
CA THR A 678 -14.70 12.92 1.75
C THR A 678 -14.39 11.49 1.34
N VAL A 679 -14.15 10.63 2.32
CA VAL A 679 -13.88 9.22 2.07
C VAL A 679 -15.20 8.45 2.07
N LYS A 680 -15.60 7.92 0.92
CA LYS A 680 -16.81 7.10 0.81
C LYS A 680 -16.58 5.68 1.35
N ASN A 681 -15.48 5.07 0.94
CA ASN A 681 -15.06 3.75 1.42
C ASN A 681 -13.59 3.79 1.85
N PRO A 682 -13.29 3.84 3.17
CA PRO A 682 -11.92 3.89 3.67
C PRO A 682 -11.04 2.71 3.26
N GLU A 683 -11.63 1.55 3.00
CA GLU A 683 -10.89 0.33 2.65
C GLU A 683 -10.47 0.28 1.17
N GLU A 684 -11.14 1.04 0.32
CA GLU A 684 -10.77 1.18 -1.10
C GLU A 684 -9.68 2.26 -1.29
N VAL A 685 -9.37 3.05 -0.26
CA VAL A 685 -8.30 4.05 -0.33
C VAL A 685 -6.95 3.34 -0.35
N MET A 686 -6.26 3.39 -1.48
CA MET A 686 -4.94 2.79 -1.64
C MET A 686 -3.90 3.44 -0.72
N GLU A 687 -2.89 2.67 -0.29
CA GLU A 687 -1.75 3.21 0.47
C GLU A 687 -0.95 4.25 -0.32
N SER A 688 -0.96 4.16 -1.66
CA SER A 688 -0.33 5.13 -2.55
C SER A 688 -1.11 6.44 -2.65
N GLU A 689 -2.34 6.52 -2.15
CA GLU A 689 -3.15 7.75 -2.18
C GLU A 689 -2.42 8.89 -1.45
N SER A 690 -2.31 10.05 -2.09
CA SER A 690 -1.62 11.24 -1.59
C SER A 690 -2.04 11.60 -0.16
N ALA A 691 -3.34 11.54 0.14
CA ALA A 691 -3.87 11.85 1.47
C ALA A 691 -3.48 10.80 2.53
N MET A 692 -3.17 9.58 2.13
CA MET A 692 -2.66 8.50 2.99
C MET A 692 -1.15 8.61 3.20
N VAL A 693 -0.38 8.75 2.10
CA VAL A 693 1.09 8.87 2.12
C VAL A 693 1.54 9.99 3.03
N TRP A 694 0.87 11.14 2.96
CA TRP A 694 1.23 12.36 3.68
C TRP A 694 0.36 12.63 4.91
N SER A 695 -0.44 11.65 5.37
CA SER A 695 -1.39 11.79 6.48
C SER A 695 -0.74 12.36 7.76
N GLU A 696 0.30 11.69 8.27
CA GLU A 696 0.97 12.11 9.51
C GLU A 696 1.63 13.50 9.40
N VAL A 697 2.20 13.81 8.23
CA VAL A 697 2.80 15.14 7.96
C VAL A 697 1.71 16.21 7.98
N SER A 698 0.59 15.93 7.33
CA SER A 698 -0.55 16.84 7.23
C SER A 698 -1.19 17.07 8.60
N GLU A 699 -1.38 16.02 9.41
CA GLU A 699 -1.84 16.14 10.79
C GLU A 699 -0.92 17.05 11.63
N GLY A 700 0.39 16.84 11.55
CA GLY A 700 1.37 17.65 12.28
C GLY A 700 1.30 19.12 11.87
N ILE A 701 1.23 19.41 10.57
CA ILE A 701 1.06 20.78 10.06
C ILE A 701 -0.25 21.41 10.55
N LEU A 702 -1.37 20.69 10.45
CA LEU A 702 -2.69 21.19 10.87
C LEU A 702 -2.76 21.47 12.38
N LYS A 703 -2.10 20.65 13.20
CA LYS A 703 -1.99 20.83 14.65
C LYS A 703 -0.87 21.80 15.06
N LYS A 704 -0.10 22.33 14.10
CA LYS A 704 1.12 23.13 14.31
C LYS A 704 2.19 22.41 15.15
N ASP A 705 2.17 21.08 15.12
CA ASP A 705 3.19 20.21 15.71
C ASP A 705 4.31 19.99 14.68
N TRP A 706 5.24 20.96 14.64
CA TRP A 706 6.29 21.02 13.64
C TRP A 706 7.35 19.94 13.78
N GLU A 707 7.58 19.44 15.00
CA GLU A 707 8.52 18.36 15.28
C GLU A 707 7.99 17.06 14.68
N ARG A 708 6.76 16.68 15.03
CA ARG A 708 6.10 15.50 14.46
C ARG A 708 5.97 15.59 12.94
N ALA A 709 5.60 16.75 12.40
CA ALA A 709 5.52 16.93 10.94
C ALA A 709 6.88 16.73 10.26
N SER A 710 7.97 17.19 10.89
CA SER A 710 9.33 17.06 10.36
C SER A 710 9.80 15.61 10.37
N GLU A 711 9.57 14.88 11.47
CA GLU A 711 9.90 13.47 11.60
C GLU A 711 9.13 12.61 10.59
N ALA A 712 7.81 12.80 10.51
CA ALA A 712 6.96 12.08 9.55
C ALA A 712 7.38 12.37 8.10
N LYS A 713 7.68 13.63 7.77
CA LYS A 713 8.15 14.02 6.43
C LYS A 713 9.48 13.35 6.08
N LYS A 714 10.42 13.34 7.02
CA LYS A 714 11.71 12.66 6.86
C LYS A 714 11.55 11.16 6.67
N ALA A 715 10.61 10.53 7.38
CA ALA A 715 10.34 9.10 7.24
C ALA A 715 9.84 8.74 5.84
N VAL A 716 8.89 9.50 5.28
CA VAL A 716 8.40 9.33 3.90
C VAL A 716 9.54 9.49 2.89
N GLU A 717 10.34 10.55 3.03
CA GLU A 717 11.45 10.85 2.12
C GLU A 717 12.63 9.87 2.22
N GLU A 718 12.93 9.32 3.40
CA GLU A 718 13.96 8.27 3.56
C GLU A 718 13.49 6.95 2.95
N LYS A 719 12.24 6.53 3.18
CA LYS A 719 11.66 5.33 2.56
C LYS A 719 11.78 5.40 1.04
N GLN A 720 11.47 6.55 0.45
CA GLN A 720 11.64 6.81 -0.98
C GLN A 720 13.10 6.72 -1.45
N ARG A 721 14.05 7.25 -0.65
CA ARG A 721 15.49 7.19 -0.95
C ARG A 721 16.03 5.76 -0.86
N GLU A 722 15.59 4.97 0.11
CA GLU A 722 15.95 3.56 0.25
C GLU A 722 15.41 2.71 -0.91
N ALA A 723 14.13 2.86 -1.25
CA ALA A 723 13.53 2.17 -2.39
C ALA A 723 14.24 2.53 -3.73
N LEU A 724 14.71 3.76 -3.88
CA LEU A 724 15.53 4.16 -5.03
C LEU A 724 16.91 3.50 -5.02
N LYS A 725 17.58 3.41 -3.87
CA LYS A 725 18.88 2.72 -3.73
C LYS A 725 18.75 1.24 -4.09
N GLN A 726 17.70 0.59 -3.60
CA GLN A 726 17.43 -0.83 -3.88
C GLN A 726 17.20 -1.07 -5.38
N ARG A 727 16.35 -0.29 -6.03
CA ARG A 727 16.12 -0.41 -7.49
C ARG A 727 17.37 -0.17 -8.32
N LYS A 728 18.20 0.80 -7.92
CA LYS A 728 19.51 1.03 -8.57
C LYS A 728 20.45 -0.16 -8.39
N ALA A 729 20.42 -0.82 -7.24
CA ALA A 729 21.24 -2.00 -6.97
C ALA A 729 20.74 -3.25 -7.72
N SER A 730 19.43 -3.41 -7.91
CA SER A 730 18.84 -4.51 -8.67
C SER A 730 18.88 -4.31 -10.19
N GLY A 731 19.09 -3.08 -10.65
CA GLY A 731 19.04 -2.73 -12.08
C GLY A 731 17.61 -2.62 -12.63
N GLU A 732 16.61 -2.59 -11.75
CA GLU A 732 15.20 -2.51 -12.12
C GLU A 732 14.78 -1.06 -12.42
N SER A 733 13.99 -0.88 -13.48
CA SER A 733 13.32 0.38 -13.79
C SER A 733 11.94 0.43 -13.12
N TRP A 734 11.50 1.65 -12.78
CA TRP A 734 10.12 1.85 -12.33
C TRP A 734 9.16 1.76 -13.51
N VAL A 735 8.08 1.01 -13.34
CA VAL A 735 6.97 0.93 -14.29
C VAL A 735 5.73 1.49 -13.59
N PRO A 736 5.16 2.62 -14.05
CA PRO A 736 3.94 3.17 -13.46
C PRO A 736 2.75 2.21 -13.60
N LYS A 737 1.85 2.26 -12.63
CA LYS A 737 0.71 1.32 -12.53
C LYS A 737 -0.44 1.68 -13.46
N HIS A 738 -0.64 2.97 -13.74
CA HIS A 738 -1.83 3.46 -14.44
C HIS A 738 -1.53 4.10 -15.80
N PHE A 739 -0.25 4.37 -16.08
CA PHE A 739 0.18 5.06 -17.30
C PHE A 739 1.34 4.33 -17.98
N SER A 740 1.27 4.22 -19.31
CA SER A 740 2.44 3.96 -20.13
C SER A 740 3.22 5.25 -20.32
N VAL A 741 4.54 5.19 -20.22
CA VAL A 741 5.40 6.38 -20.22
C VAL A 741 6.52 6.22 -21.23
N VAL A 742 6.64 7.21 -22.11
CA VAL A 742 7.69 7.29 -23.13
C VAL A 742 8.43 8.61 -22.94
N LYS A 743 9.76 8.52 -22.86
CA LYS A 743 10.63 9.69 -22.76
C LYS A 743 11.25 9.99 -24.11
N ASN A 744 10.79 11.06 -24.76
CA ASN A 744 11.29 11.52 -26.05
C ASN A 744 12.28 12.68 -25.83
N GLY A 745 13.56 12.34 -25.63
CA GLY A 745 14.59 13.33 -25.32
C GLY A 745 14.36 13.98 -23.95
N LYS A 746 13.97 15.26 -23.94
CA LYS A 746 13.66 16.03 -22.71
C LYS A 746 12.16 16.04 -22.37
N ASP A 747 11.31 15.59 -23.28
CA ASP A 747 9.87 15.59 -23.13
C ASP A 747 9.35 14.23 -22.69
N TRP A 748 8.19 14.27 -22.05
CA TRP A 748 7.51 13.10 -21.51
C TRP A 748 6.15 12.97 -22.18
N ASP A 749 5.90 11.81 -22.76
CA ASP A 749 4.58 11.41 -23.24
C ASP A 749 4.06 10.30 -22.33
N CYS A 750 2.83 10.45 -21.87
CA CYS A 750 2.19 9.46 -21.02
C CYS A 750 0.79 9.18 -21.56
N SER A 751 0.49 7.91 -21.75
CA SER A 751 -0.83 7.46 -22.20
C SER A 751 -1.45 6.58 -21.11
N PRO A 752 -2.72 6.83 -20.73
CA PRO A 752 -3.40 5.99 -19.75
C PRO A 752 -3.49 4.53 -20.22
N LEU A 753 -3.38 3.59 -19.30
CA LEU A 753 -3.52 2.15 -19.60
C LEU A 753 -4.99 1.72 -19.76
N HIS A 754 -5.92 2.51 -19.22
CA HIS A 754 -7.35 2.26 -19.30
C HIS A 754 -8.08 3.39 -20.06
N PRO A 755 -9.15 3.07 -20.80
CA PRO A 755 -9.88 4.08 -21.58
C PRO A 755 -10.69 5.04 -20.71
N THR A 756 -11.05 4.64 -19.49
CA THR A 756 -11.88 5.42 -18.57
C THR A 756 -11.32 5.37 -17.14
N VAL A 757 -11.54 6.41 -16.35
CA VAL A 757 -11.21 6.41 -14.93
C VAL A 757 -12.41 5.89 -14.13
N PRO A 758 -12.26 4.81 -13.34
CA PRO A 758 -13.36 4.30 -12.51
C PRO A 758 -13.71 5.29 -11.40
N ARG A 759 -14.89 5.13 -10.79
CA ARG A 759 -15.27 5.93 -9.62
C ARG A 759 -14.29 5.70 -8.47
N ALA A 760 -14.02 6.77 -7.74
CA ALA A 760 -13.00 6.82 -6.72
C ALA A 760 -13.54 6.63 -5.30
N PRO A 761 -12.68 6.20 -4.36
CA PRO A 761 -13.04 6.15 -2.94
C PRO A 761 -13.15 7.55 -2.31
N LEU A 762 -12.45 8.55 -2.85
CA LEU A 762 -12.58 9.96 -2.46
C LEU A 762 -13.67 10.62 -3.30
N VAL A 763 -14.66 11.23 -2.65
CA VAL A 763 -15.80 11.86 -3.32
C VAL A 763 -16.08 13.26 -2.79
N ILE A 764 -16.44 14.19 -3.67
CA ILE A 764 -17.10 15.44 -3.26
C ILE A 764 -18.61 15.17 -3.28
N THR A 765 -19.23 15.06 -2.11
CA THR A 765 -20.69 14.85 -2.03
C THR A 765 -21.46 16.11 -2.43
N GLU A 766 -22.39 15.95 -3.36
CA GLU A 766 -23.67 16.65 -3.28
C GLU A 766 -24.55 15.96 -2.23
N ALA A 767 -25.34 16.75 -1.50
CA ALA A 767 -26.33 16.21 -0.59
C ALA A 767 -27.25 15.24 -1.35
N GLN A 768 -27.66 14.16 -0.69
CA GLN A 768 -28.72 13.26 -1.13
C GLN A 768 -29.88 14.08 -1.71
N GLY A 769 -30.14 13.94 -3.01
CA GLY A 769 -31.14 14.79 -3.66
C GLY A 769 -31.26 14.60 -5.16
N GLU A 770 -31.37 13.36 -5.64
CA GLU A 770 -32.18 13.08 -6.83
C GLU A 770 -33.02 11.84 -6.56
N SER A 771 -34.31 12.11 -6.36
CA SER A 771 -35.46 11.21 -6.26
C SER A 771 -35.75 10.49 -7.57
#